data_AF-A0A318RNM4-F1
#
_entry.id   AF-A0A318RNM4-F1
#
_cell.length_a   1.000
_cell.length_b   1.000
_cell.length_c   1.000
_cell.angle_alpha   90.00
_cell.angle_beta   90.00
_cell.angle_gamma   90.00
#
_symmetry.space_group_name_H-M   'P 1'
#
loop_
_entity.id
_entity.type
_entity.pdbx_description
1 polymer ?
#
loop_
_entity_poly.entity_id
_entity_poly.type
_entity_poly.pdbx_seq_one_letter_code
_entity_poly.pdbx_strand_id
1 'polypeptide(L)'
;MSARMALSGAQRGVWFAQQLEPESPVFSVGQLVWLPSDVDADLVASAVSIATGEADVLRCRFEDGDAGPVQIVGAPTDEVAVPVVHFGGTPDQLRGEARSRMAVPIALSANLMYDNTVWTLAGGGVAWEFKAHHIMLDAYGVSLLTRRVAQVYTALAQCREIPASKAGTVAEVVALEATYENGPSAEVDRVYWEGVLAARTDDDSELVTATPALALPIEASVSIDREVINRIGELGKAVGASWGDAAIAVWSWYNAARQGKTAASIALPMMGRRGVALLTPMMLVNMLQLHLEASPDDTVGDWLARVVAAMKDVRKHQRYRSERLATASGGRKAALPQLNLKVFDYDLDFAGARGVPESLAIGPVDDLDLFIYNDNVHGFVLELHARADRYSTSDVSIHLRRLRDAFVQLAEFDVESPLRDLVPAARAEQDSLTDWSSGVPIDGIDQNVDSVLQDSATRHGDRVAIAYRDVTLSYLEFDERVNQLARHVVDRGVRVGDRVAVVARRDELLPIMVAAVLRAGAVYVPVDPDQPEDRIGYLLADSAPSAILTNCGEAIPSGARELRVVDLADPVVVALVGKQSAGTVRDGDRSRTLFADDAAYLIYTSGTTGRPKGVVVSHRALLNRLVWGHRTYPLTGGVLHKTPIGFDVSVPELLSPLVEGEALAVLPPDGHRDPSEIMGALRGTSLDRVNFVPSMAQAVADHWPNADRDVSTRTAMLAGEALRWSLAESVGRLLSSDVLNIYGPTEAGEVMYYDCSTDSDSDRAEFVPIGRPVANSSVSVLDSWLRPVPVGVVGELYV
;
A
#
# COMPACT_ATOMS: atom_id res chain seq x y z
N MET A 1 30.29 46.84 -15.88
CA MET A 1 30.42 45.82 -14.82
C MET A 1 29.10 45.07 -14.75
N SER A 2 29.11 43.75 -14.92
CA SER A 2 27.92 42.94 -14.71
C SER A 2 27.47 43.03 -13.26
N ALA A 3 26.19 43.34 -13.02
CA ALA A 3 25.64 43.43 -11.68
C ALA A 3 25.48 42.01 -11.09
N ARG A 4 26.04 41.76 -9.90
CA ARG A 4 25.78 40.54 -9.12
C ARG A 4 24.49 40.74 -8.33
N MET A 5 23.59 39.76 -8.39
CA MET A 5 22.25 39.84 -7.79
C MET A 5 21.93 38.56 -7.03
N ALA A 6 21.02 38.60 -6.06
CA ALA A 6 20.50 37.38 -5.45
C ALA A 6 19.66 36.57 -6.46
N LEU A 7 19.61 35.25 -6.30
CA LEU A 7 18.65 34.39 -7.02
C LEU A 7 17.21 34.72 -6.58
N SER A 8 16.26 34.56 -7.51
CA SER A 8 14.83 34.56 -7.17
C SER A 8 14.51 33.41 -6.21
N GLY A 9 13.34 33.46 -5.57
CA GLY A 9 12.86 32.36 -4.71
C GLY A 9 12.90 31.00 -5.41
N ALA A 10 12.38 30.92 -6.63
CA ALA A 10 12.32 29.70 -7.43
C ALA A 10 13.72 29.20 -7.84
N GLN A 11 14.59 30.12 -8.26
CA GLN A 11 15.95 29.78 -8.65
C GLN A 11 16.75 29.22 -7.47
N ARG A 12 16.57 29.77 -6.26
CA ARG A 12 17.21 29.23 -5.04
C ARG A 12 16.77 27.79 -4.77
N GLY A 13 15.47 27.49 -4.93
CA GLY A 13 14.95 26.13 -4.78
C GLY A 13 15.64 25.14 -5.72
N VAL A 14 15.73 25.48 -7.00
CA VAL A 14 16.43 24.66 -8.02
C VAL A 14 17.93 24.53 -7.70
N TRP A 15 18.59 25.64 -7.34
CA TRP A 15 20.01 25.66 -7.00
C TRP A 15 20.33 24.67 -5.88
N PHE A 16 19.65 24.78 -4.74
CA PHE A 16 19.93 23.90 -3.60
C PHE A 16 19.56 22.45 -3.90
N ALA A 17 18.48 22.19 -4.65
CA ALA A 17 18.09 20.84 -5.01
C ALA A 17 19.12 20.17 -5.93
N GLN A 18 19.60 20.86 -6.98
CA GLN A 18 20.66 20.32 -7.86
C GLN A 18 21.99 20.14 -7.13
N GLN A 19 22.33 20.98 -6.15
CA GLN A 19 23.58 20.81 -5.37
C GLN A 19 23.59 19.53 -4.53
N LEU A 20 22.42 18.97 -4.18
CA LEU A 20 22.34 17.68 -3.51
C LEU A 20 22.69 16.52 -4.45
N GLU A 21 22.43 16.66 -5.75
CA GLU A 21 22.74 15.65 -6.76
C GLU A 21 23.15 16.33 -8.10
N PRO A 22 24.41 16.75 -8.24
CA PRO A 22 24.87 17.53 -9.40
C PRO A 22 24.74 16.83 -10.75
N GLU A 23 24.73 15.50 -10.76
CA GLU A 23 24.61 14.69 -11.98
C GLU A 23 23.14 14.40 -12.37
N SER A 24 22.18 14.88 -11.57
CA SER A 24 20.76 14.65 -11.87
C SER A 24 20.33 15.37 -13.16
N PRO A 25 19.74 14.66 -14.14
CA PRO A 25 19.31 15.26 -15.40
C PRO A 25 17.96 15.97 -15.33
N VAL A 26 17.22 15.81 -14.21
CA VAL A 26 15.81 16.22 -14.09
C VAL A 26 15.59 17.72 -14.07
N PHE A 27 16.65 18.52 -13.87
CA PHE A 27 16.59 19.98 -13.96
C PHE A 27 16.87 20.49 -15.37
N SER A 28 16.58 19.68 -16.40
CA SER A 28 16.47 20.15 -17.77
C SER A 28 15.00 20.41 -18.11
N VAL A 29 14.73 21.54 -18.74
CA VAL A 29 13.46 21.80 -19.42
C VAL A 29 13.71 21.84 -20.92
N GLY A 30 12.81 21.25 -21.69
CA GLY A 30 12.98 21.20 -23.14
C GLY A 30 11.71 20.90 -23.90
N GLN A 31 11.73 21.25 -25.18
CA GLN A 31 10.62 21.03 -26.10
C GLN A 31 11.11 20.86 -27.55
N LEU A 32 10.27 20.23 -28.36
CA LEU A 32 10.30 20.32 -29.82
C LEU A 32 9.16 21.20 -30.30
N VAL A 33 9.41 22.08 -31.26
CA VAL A 33 8.37 22.81 -31.98
C VAL A 33 8.35 22.32 -33.41
N TRP A 34 7.28 21.63 -33.78
CA TRP A 34 7.07 21.10 -35.12
C TRP A 34 6.46 22.15 -36.04
N LEU A 35 7.06 22.31 -37.21
CA LEU A 35 6.72 23.33 -38.20
C LEU A 35 6.55 22.68 -39.58
N PRO A 36 5.58 23.14 -40.38
CA PRO A 36 5.34 22.61 -41.73
C PRO A 36 6.49 22.94 -42.69
N SER A 37 6.47 22.29 -43.86
CA SER A 37 7.58 22.32 -44.83
C SER A 37 7.80 23.65 -45.55
N ASP A 38 6.83 24.55 -45.49
CA ASP A 38 6.89 25.90 -46.06
C ASP A 38 7.59 26.92 -45.14
N VAL A 39 7.90 26.52 -43.90
CA VAL A 39 8.68 27.33 -42.96
C VAL A 39 10.17 27.23 -43.28
N ASP A 40 10.81 28.38 -43.53
CA ASP A 40 12.25 28.51 -43.75
C ASP A 40 13.06 28.25 -42.47
N ALA A 41 13.87 27.18 -42.46
CA ALA A 41 14.68 26.76 -41.33
C ALA A 41 15.79 27.77 -40.92
N ASP A 42 16.39 28.46 -41.89
CA ASP A 42 17.45 29.45 -41.62
C ASP A 42 16.85 30.71 -40.97
N LEU A 43 15.63 31.09 -41.38
CA LEU A 43 14.88 32.15 -40.71
C LEU A 43 14.43 31.74 -39.30
N VAL A 44 14.08 30.46 -39.06
CA VAL A 44 13.82 29.97 -37.70
C VAL A 44 15.08 30.09 -36.85
N ALA A 45 16.23 29.63 -37.34
CA ALA A 45 17.50 29.72 -36.62
C ALA A 45 17.86 31.18 -36.27
N SER A 46 17.65 32.11 -37.20
CA SER A 46 17.85 33.55 -36.98
C SER A 46 16.89 34.09 -35.92
N ALA A 47 15.60 33.73 -35.99
CA ALA A 47 14.60 34.17 -35.01
C ALA A 47 14.88 33.63 -33.60
N VAL A 48 15.34 32.38 -33.49
CA VAL A 48 15.75 31.77 -32.23
C VAL A 48 16.97 32.48 -31.63
N SER A 49 17.99 32.76 -32.44
CA SER A 49 19.18 33.50 -32.01
C SER A 49 18.82 34.88 -31.42
N ILE A 50 17.97 35.64 -32.13
CA ILE A 50 17.52 36.97 -31.68
C ILE A 50 16.72 36.87 -30.38
N ALA A 51 15.69 36.01 -30.33
CA ALA A 51 14.82 35.92 -29.15
C ALA A 51 15.56 35.41 -27.90
N THR A 52 16.51 34.48 -28.06
CA THR A 52 17.32 34.00 -26.94
C THR A 52 18.32 35.06 -26.48
N GLY A 53 18.89 35.85 -27.39
CA GLY A 53 19.74 37.00 -27.06
C GLY A 53 19.02 38.12 -26.31
N GLU A 54 17.73 38.33 -26.60
CA GLU A 54 16.87 39.30 -25.90
C GLU A 54 16.49 38.87 -24.47
N ALA A 55 16.56 37.57 -24.14
CA ALA A 55 16.19 37.06 -22.83
C ALA A 55 17.35 37.15 -21.83
N ASP A 56 17.33 38.15 -20.95
CA ASP A 56 18.36 38.40 -19.94
C ASP A 56 18.75 37.16 -19.12
N VAL A 57 17.78 36.30 -18.76
CA VAL A 57 18.04 35.12 -17.95
C VAL A 57 18.93 34.09 -18.64
N LEU A 58 18.87 33.99 -19.98
CA LEU A 58 19.69 33.05 -20.75
C LEU A 58 21.16 33.49 -20.82
N ARG A 59 21.43 34.75 -20.48
CA ARG A 59 22.78 35.32 -20.37
C ARG A 59 23.32 35.26 -18.94
N CYS A 60 22.58 34.66 -18.00
CA CYS A 60 22.99 34.58 -16.61
C CYS A 60 23.97 33.44 -16.35
N ARG A 61 24.91 33.70 -15.43
CA ARG A 61 25.70 32.67 -14.75
C ARG A 61 25.31 32.63 -13.28
N PHE A 62 25.41 31.46 -12.67
CA PHE A 62 25.09 31.25 -11.26
C PHE A 62 26.34 30.78 -10.52
N GLU A 63 26.62 31.40 -9.38
CA GLU A 63 27.83 31.14 -8.59
C GLU A 63 27.50 31.21 -7.10
N ASP A 64 28.27 30.53 -6.25
CA ASP A 64 28.26 30.77 -4.82
C ASP A 64 28.93 32.11 -4.50
N GLY A 65 28.24 32.96 -3.73
CA GLY A 65 28.78 34.18 -3.15
C GLY A 65 28.89 34.11 -1.64
N ASP A 66 29.55 35.10 -1.03
CA ASP A 66 29.83 35.15 0.42
C ASP A 66 28.55 35.08 1.30
N ALA A 67 27.41 35.55 0.78
CA ALA A 67 26.12 35.59 1.47
C ALA A 67 25.10 34.56 0.93
N GLY A 68 25.52 33.64 0.07
CA GLY A 68 24.66 32.67 -0.63
C GLY A 68 24.76 32.77 -2.15
N PRO A 69 23.97 31.97 -2.90
CA PRO A 69 24.07 31.92 -4.35
C PRO A 69 23.67 33.26 -4.98
N VAL A 70 24.40 33.63 -6.03
CA VAL A 70 24.19 34.86 -6.81
C VAL A 70 24.07 34.56 -8.30
N GLN A 71 23.34 35.42 -9.01
CA GLN A 71 23.24 35.41 -10.46
C GLN A 71 23.89 36.66 -11.04
N ILE A 72 24.56 36.49 -12.17
CA ILE A 72 25.33 37.53 -12.85
C ILE A 72 24.85 37.61 -14.30
N VAL A 73 24.24 38.73 -14.67
CA VAL A 73 23.78 38.94 -16.05
C VAL A 73 24.98 39.28 -16.92
N GLY A 74 25.23 38.45 -17.93
CA GLY A 74 26.26 38.71 -18.94
C GLY A 74 26.01 40.00 -19.73
N ALA A 75 27.04 40.51 -20.40
CA ALA A 75 26.84 41.55 -21.40
C ALA A 75 25.96 41.01 -22.55
N PRO A 76 25.24 41.86 -23.30
CA PRO A 76 24.67 41.43 -24.57
C PRO A 76 25.79 40.87 -25.43
N THR A 77 25.65 39.62 -25.86
CA THR A 77 26.57 39.00 -26.81
C THR A 77 26.01 39.18 -28.21
N ASP A 78 26.90 39.27 -29.20
CA ASP A 78 26.49 39.09 -30.59
C ASP A 78 25.95 37.66 -30.78
N GLU A 79 25.05 37.50 -31.74
CA GLU A 79 24.25 36.30 -32.08
C GLU A 79 24.86 34.96 -31.66
N VAL A 80 24.12 34.18 -30.85
CA VAL A 80 24.45 32.77 -30.58
C VAL A 80 24.07 31.98 -31.82
N ALA A 81 25.06 31.40 -32.51
CA ALA A 81 24.82 30.61 -33.71
C ALA A 81 23.91 29.42 -33.39
N VAL A 82 22.76 29.35 -34.06
CA VAL A 82 21.81 28.23 -33.97
C VAL A 82 22.06 27.31 -35.16
N PRO A 83 22.56 26.07 -34.95
CA PRO A 83 22.83 25.15 -36.05
C PRO A 83 21.53 24.71 -36.73
N VAL A 84 21.54 24.71 -38.07
CA VAL A 84 20.54 24.06 -38.90
C VAL A 84 21.10 22.73 -39.38
N VAL A 85 20.50 21.62 -38.96
CA VAL A 85 21.03 20.27 -39.18
C VAL A 85 20.00 19.44 -39.96
N HIS A 86 20.47 18.68 -40.96
CA HIS A 86 19.61 17.75 -41.67
C HIS A 86 19.47 16.43 -40.90
N PHE A 87 18.22 16.03 -40.63
CA PHE A 87 17.90 14.77 -39.95
C PHE A 87 17.35 13.76 -40.95
N GLY A 88 18.09 12.67 -41.16
CA GLY A 88 17.75 11.62 -42.13
C GLY A 88 16.70 10.60 -41.64
N GLY A 89 16.28 10.67 -40.38
CA GLY A 89 15.33 9.74 -39.77
C GLY A 89 13.87 10.22 -39.81
N THR A 90 12.98 9.45 -39.20
CA THR A 90 11.55 9.81 -39.02
C THR A 90 11.36 10.82 -37.88
N PRO A 91 10.23 11.53 -37.82
CA PRO A 91 9.88 12.38 -36.66
C PRO A 91 9.96 11.64 -35.33
N ASP A 92 9.56 10.37 -35.27
CA ASP A 92 9.64 9.55 -34.04
C ASP A 92 11.08 9.23 -33.62
N GLN A 93 11.97 9.01 -34.60
CA GLN A 93 13.39 8.86 -34.31
C GLN A 93 14.00 10.15 -33.77
N LEU A 94 13.59 11.31 -34.30
CA LEU A 94 14.02 12.61 -33.76
C LEU A 94 13.50 12.82 -32.33
N ARG A 95 12.25 12.45 -32.03
CA ARG A 95 11.71 12.48 -30.65
C ARG A 95 12.57 11.65 -29.70
N GLY A 96 12.91 10.43 -30.08
CA GLY A 96 13.76 9.55 -29.29
C GLY A 96 15.15 10.14 -29.05
N GLU A 97 15.75 10.75 -30.07
CA GLU A 97 17.07 11.39 -29.96
C GLU A 97 17.03 12.64 -29.06
N ALA A 98 16.01 13.49 -29.24
CA ALA A 98 15.82 14.69 -28.42
C ALA A 98 15.54 14.34 -26.95
N ARG A 99 14.73 13.31 -26.68
CA ARG A 99 14.52 12.77 -25.32
C ARG A 99 15.82 12.23 -24.72
N SER A 100 16.63 11.53 -25.51
CA SER A 100 17.95 11.04 -25.05
C SER A 100 18.90 12.19 -24.71
N ARG A 101 18.84 13.30 -25.47
CA ARG A 101 19.57 14.53 -25.12
C ARG A 101 19.09 15.17 -23.82
N MET A 102 17.82 15.02 -23.43
CA MET A 102 17.34 15.51 -22.12
C MET A 102 17.99 14.77 -20.95
N ALA A 103 18.36 13.50 -21.12
CA ALA A 103 19.01 12.70 -20.09
C ALA A 103 20.47 13.12 -19.78
N VAL A 104 21.06 14.00 -20.59
CA VAL A 104 22.39 14.56 -20.32
C VAL A 104 22.23 15.79 -19.41
N PRO A 105 22.76 15.80 -18.17
CA PRO A 105 22.64 16.95 -17.28
C PRO A 105 23.35 18.19 -17.83
N ILE A 106 22.84 19.38 -17.52
CA ILE A 106 23.51 20.65 -17.78
C ILE A 106 24.14 21.11 -16.47
N ALA A 107 25.47 21.17 -16.40
CA ALA A 107 26.14 21.63 -15.19
C ALA A 107 25.81 23.10 -14.87
N LEU A 108 25.53 23.43 -13.60
CA LEU A 108 25.31 24.80 -13.14
C LEU A 108 26.51 25.74 -13.42
N SER A 109 27.71 25.17 -13.53
CA SER A 109 28.95 25.89 -13.87
C SER A 109 29.16 26.08 -15.38
N ALA A 110 28.24 25.62 -16.23
CA ALA A 110 28.38 25.73 -17.68
C ALA A 110 28.33 27.20 -18.14
N ASN A 111 29.16 27.54 -19.13
CA ASN A 111 29.15 28.88 -19.73
C ASN A 111 27.84 29.18 -20.48
N LEU A 112 27.22 28.15 -21.06
CA LEU A 112 25.93 28.19 -21.74
C LEU A 112 25.08 27.08 -21.13
N MET A 113 23.98 27.44 -20.47
CA MET A 113 23.08 26.49 -19.81
C MET A 113 21.81 26.22 -20.65
N TYR A 114 21.90 26.44 -21.96
CA TYR A 114 20.84 26.13 -22.90
C TYR A 114 21.43 25.72 -24.25
N ASP A 115 20.63 25.04 -25.05
CA ASP A 115 20.99 24.58 -26.39
C ASP A 115 19.79 24.73 -27.32
N ASN A 116 20.07 25.03 -28.59
CA ASN A 116 19.08 25.17 -29.65
C ASN A 116 19.58 24.43 -30.89
N THR A 117 18.73 23.61 -31.50
CA THR A 117 19.01 23.04 -32.82
C THR A 117 17.77 23.14 -33.69
N VAL A 118 17.94 23.58 -34.94
CA VAL A 118 16.88 23.55 -35.94
C VAL A 118 17.13 22.36 -36.87
N TRP A 119 16.17 21.45 -36.93
CA TRP A 119 16.24 20.23 -37.72
C TRP A 119 15.44 20.39 -39.01
N THR A 120 16.04 20.04 -40.15
CA THR A 120 15.31 19.85 -41.42
C THR A 120 15.08 18.36 -41.63
N LEU A 121 13.82 17.99 -41.92
CA LEU A 121 13.42 16.57 -42.00
C LEU A 121 13.47 16.06 -43.44
N ALA A 122 13.90 14.80 -43.63
CA ALA A 122 13.96 14.15 -44.94
C ALA A 122 12.59 14.10 -45.68
N GLY A 123 11.49 14.03 -44.95
CA GLY A 123 10.12 14.05 -45.49
C GLY A 123 9.54 15.45 -45.75
N GLY A 124 10.33 16.51 -45.56
CA GLY A 124 9.86 17.89 -45.47
C GLY A 124 9.42 18.28 -44.05
N GLY A 125 9.47 19.57 -43.74
CA GLY A 125 9.18 20.10 -42.40
C GLY A 125 10.43 20.51 -41.63
N VAL A 126 10.19 21.33 -40.60
CA VAL A 126 11.23 21.86 -39.71
C VAL A 126 10.86 21.52 -38.27
N ALA A 127 11.84 21.17 -37.44
CA ALA A 127 11.63 21.02 -36.01
C ALA A 127 12.66 21.87 -35.25
N TRP A 128 12.19 22.74 -34.36
CA TRP A 128 13.09 23.48 -33.47
C TRP A 128 13.14 22.78 -32.11
N GLU A 129 14.32 22.28 -31.75
CA GLU A 129 14.61 21.75 -30.43
C GLU A 129 15.22 22.83 -29.54
N PHE A 130 14.66 22.96 -28.34
CA PHE A 130 15.17 23.82 -27.29
C PHE A 130 15.37 23.03 -26.00
N LYS A 131 16.53 23.22 -25.38
CA LYS A 131 16.87 22.69 -24.06
C LYS A 131 17.44 23.81 -23.20
N ALA A 132 17.05 23.90 -21.93
CA ALA A 132 17.70 24.78 -20.97
C ALA A 132 17.72 24.16 -19.57
N HIS A 133 18.66 24.61 -18.74
CA HIS A 133 18.62 24.30 -17.32
C HIS A 133 17.40 24.98 -16.67
N HIS A 134 16.67 24.24 -15.84
CA HIS A 134 15.40 24.67 -15.23
C HIS A 134 15.56 25.88 -14.31
N ILE A 135 16.77 26.15 -13.80
CA ILE A 135 17.10 27.38 -13.08
C ILE A 135 16.89 28.66 -13.93
N MET A 136 16.95 28.55 -15.26
CA MET A 136 16.74 29.68 -16.15
C MET A 136 15.25 29.89 -16.45
N LEU A 137 14.52 28.81 -16.72
CA LEU A 137 13.15 28.89 -17.22
C LEU A 137 12.24 27.84 -16.59
N ASP A 138 11.03 28.26 -16.22
CA ASP A 138 9.89 27.35 -16.04
C ASP A 138 9.13 27.15 -17.37
N ALA A 139 8.15 26.24 -17.38
CA ALA A 139 7.33 25.97 -18.56
C ALA A 139 6.64 27.23 -19.12
N TYR A 140 6.24 28.18 -18.25
CA TYR A 140 5.66 29.44 -18.71
C TYR A 140 6.71 30.35 -19.36
N GLY A 141 7.93 30.41 -18.82
CA GLY A 141 9.06 31.11 -19.41
C GLY A 141 9.43 30.56 -20.78
N VAL A 142 9.43 29.23 -20.94
CA VAL A 142 9.59 28.58 -22.26
C VAL A 142 8.48 29.01 -23.22
N SER A 143 7.22 29.09 -22.75
CA SER A 143 6.10 29.55 -23.59
C SER A 143 6.27 30.99 -24.09
N LEU A 144 6.75 31.90 -23.24
CA LEU A 144 7.00 33.30 -23.60
C LEU A 144 8.12 33.41 -24.63
N LEU A 145 9.21 32.66 -24.43
CA LEU A 145 10.32 32.59 -25.37
C LEU A 145 9.86 32.07 -26.75
N THR A 146 9.06 31.01 -26.75
CA THR A 146 8.56 30.38 -27.99
C THR A 146 7.66 31.34 -28.78
N ARG A 147 6.76 32.06 -28.09
CA ARG A 147 5.93 33.10 -28.72
C ARG A 147 6.76 34.25 -29.27
N ARG A 148 7.85 34.61 -28.58
CA ARG A 148 8.78 35.64 -29.07
C ARG A 148 9.49 35.18 -30.35
N VAL A 149 9.93 33.92 -30.42
CA VAL A 149 10.53 33.36 -31.65
C VAL A 149 9.54 33.42 -32.82
N ALA A 150 8.30 33.00 -32.63
CA ALA A 150 7.26 33.07 -33.67
C ALA A 150 7.02 34.52 -34.16
N GLN A 151 7.00 35.49 -33.23
CA GLN A 151 6.87 36.91 -33.55
C GLN A 151 8.05 37.45 -34.36
N VAL A 152 9.28 37.12 -33.96
CA VAL A 152 10.51 37.54 -34.67
C VAL A 152 10.57 36.91 -36.05
N TYR A 153 10.30 35.61 -36.15
CA TYR A 153 10.21 34.88 -37.41
C TYR A 153 9.23 35.55 -38.38
N THR A 154 8.03 35.86 -37.90
CA THR A 154 6.98 36.49 -38.71
C THR A 154 7.39 37.86 -39.24
N ALA A 155 8.12 38.65 -38.44
CA ALA A 155 8.66 39.93 -38.90
C ALA A 155 9.73 39.74 -39.98
N LEU A 156 10.67 38.81 -39.76
CA LEU A 156 11.74 38.49 -40.72
C LEU A 156 11.19 37.96 -42.05
N ALA A 157 10.30 36.95 -42.01
CA ALA A 157 9.72 36.32 -43.19
C ALA A 157 8.90 37.29 -44.06
N GLN A 158 8.34 38.34 -43.43
CA GLN A 158 7.56 39.38 -44.12
C GLN A 158 8.39 40.64 -44.44
N CYS A 159 9.70 40.61 -44.20
CA CYS A 159 10.61 41.73 -44.40
C CYS A 159 10.16 43.02 -43.65
N ARG A 160 9.64 42.86 -42.43
CA ARG A 160 9.23 43.96 -41.54
C ARG A 160 10.23 44.16 -40.41
N GLU A 161 10.24 45.35 -39.82
CA GLU A 161 11.04 45.63 -38.63
C GLU A 161 10.58 44.73 -37.46
N ILE A 162 11.54 44.16 -36.72
CA ILE A 162 11.26 43.32 -35.56
C ILE A 162 10.70 44.21 -34.44
N PRO A 163 9.49 43.96 -33.92
CA PRO A 163 8.95 44.74 -32.82
C PRO A 163 9.84 44.63 -31.58
N ALA A 164 10.03 45.72 -30.84
CA ALA A 164 10.82 45.71 -29.61
C ALA A 164 10.28 44.68 -28.60
N SER A 165 11.19 43.99 -27.91
CA SER A 165 10.84 43.05 -26.84
C SER A 165 10.14 43.78 -25.69
N LYS A 166 9.12 43.12 -25.13
CA LYS A 166 8.38 43.58 -23.94
C LYS A 166 8.81 42.83 -22.67
N ALA A 167 9.78 41.93 -22.77
CA ALA A 167 10.30 41.22 -21.62
C ALA A 167 10.98 42.22 -20.66
N GLY A 168 10.79 42.03 -19.36
CA GLY A 168 11.57 42.73 -18.37
C GLY A 168 12.95 42.13 -18.19
N THR A 169 13.71 42.76 -17.30
CA THR A 169 15.05 42.32 -16.91
C THR A 169 15.00 41.43 -15.67
N VAL A 170 16.03 40.58 -15.51
CA VAL A 170 16.23 39.80 -14.26
C VAL A 170 16.27 40.72 -13.03
N ALA A 171 16.88 41.90 -13.17
CA ALA A 171 16.99 42.88 -12.12
C ALA A 171 15.63 43.41 -11.63
N GLU A 172 14.72 43.71 -12.55
CA GLU A 172 13.37 44.18 -12.22
C GLU A 172 12.55 43.11 -11.51
N VAL A 173 12.68 41.85 -11.93
CA VAL A 173 11.97 40.73 -11.29
C VAL A 173 12.49 40.48 -9.87
N VAL A 174 13.82 40.45 -9.68
CA VAL A 174 14.43 40.29 -8.34
C VAL A 174 14.04 41.45 -7.41
N ALA A 175 14.01 42.69 -7.91
CA ALA A 175 13.56 43.84 -7.14
C ALA A 175 12.08 43.75 -6.74
N LEU A 176 11.23 43.23 -7.64
CA LEU A 176 9.80 43.01 -7.37
C LEU A 176 9.58 41.98 -6.26
N GLU A 177 10.32 40.87 -6.28
CA GLU A 177 10.28 39.87 -5.21
C GLU A 177 10.76 40.45 -3.87
N ALA A 178 11.89 41.16 -3.86
CA ALA A 178 12.42 41.80 -2.66
C ALA A 178 11.43 42.83 -2.06
N THR A 179 10.72 43.58 -2.91
CA THR A 179 9.69 44.53 -2.47
C THR A 179 8.51 43.80 -1.79
N TYR A 180 8.13 42.64 -2.31
CA TYR A 180 7.10 41.81 -1.69
C TYR A 180 7.56 41.23 -0.35
N GLU A 181 8.75 40.60 -0.33
CA GLU A 181 9.29 39.93 0.86
C GLU A 181 9.44 40.90 2.04
N ASN A 182 9.81 42.16 1.77
CA ASN A 182 9.95 43.20 2.80
C ASN A 182 8.64 43.96 3.10
N GLY A 183 7.53 43.60 2.44
CA GLY A 183 6.23 44.24 2.59
C GLY A 183 5.31 43.53 3.59
N PRO A 184 4.27 44.20 4.11
CA PRO A 184 3.34 43.62 5.09
C PRO A 184 2.52 42.44 4.54
N SER A 185 2.35 42.34 3.22
CA SER A 185 1.62 41.23 2.60
C SER A 185 2.34 39.88 2.76
N ALA A 186 3.67 39.86 2.80
CA ALA A 186 4.42 38.61 2.98
C ALA A 186 4.14 37.99 4.36
N GLU A 187 4.00 38.82 5.40
CA GLU A 187 3.67 38.36 6.75
C GLU A 187 2.24 37.78 6.85
N VAL A 188 1.27 38.42 6.19
CA VAL A 188 -0.10 37.90 6.10
C VAL A 188 -0.13 36.53 5.41
N ASP A 189 0.60 36.40 4.32
CA ASP A 189 0.66 35.14 3.58
C ASP A 189 1.44 34.06 4.37
N ARG A 190 2.49 34.43 5.11
CA ARG A 190 3.24 33.52 6.00
C ARG A 190 2.32 32.90 7.05
N VAL A 191 1.57 33.73 7.78
CA VAL A 191 0.67 33.25 8.84
C VAL A 191 -0.41 32.32 8.28
N TYR A 192 -0.93 32.62 7.09
CA TYR A 192 -1.87 31.73 6.40
C TYR A 192 -1.25 30.35 6.13
N TRP A 193 -0.08 30.31 5.49
CA TRP A 193 0.56 29.03 5.13
C TRP A 193 1.05 28.24 6.34
N GLU A 194 1.51 28.89 7.41
CA GLU A 194 1.82 28.22 8.68
C GLU A 194 0.57 27.57 9.29
N GLY A 195 -0.59 28.23 9.20
CA GLY A 195 -1.86 27.64 9.61
C GLY A 195 -2.25 26.43 8.77
N VAL A 196 -2.08 26.50 7.44
CA VAL A 196 -2.34 25.37 6.52
C VAL A 196 -1.44 24.16 6.86
N LEU A 197 -0.15 24.41 7.13
CA LEU A 197 0.78 23.33 7.50
C LEU A 197 0.49 22.74 8.88
N ALA A 198 0.10 23.56 9.86
CA ALA A 198 -0.26 23.12 11.20
C ALA A 198 -1.57 22.31 11.23
N ALA A 199 -2.48 22.56 10.29
CA ALA A 199 -3.75 21.83 10.18
C ALA A 199 -3.62 20.44 9.53
N ARG A 200 -2.44 20.09 9.01
CA ARG A 200 -2.20 18.77 8.42
C ARG A 200 -2.25 17.72 9.53
N THR A 201 -3.24 16.84 9.44
CA THR A 201 -3.37 15.64 10.28
C THR A 201 -2.61 14.44 9.71
N ASP A 202 -2.20 14.52 8.43
CA ASP A 202 -1.45 13.47 7.74
C ASP A 202 0.05 13.53 8.04
N ASP A 203 0.50 12.62 8.91
CA ASP A 203 1.92 12.36 9.22
C ASP A 203 2.60 11.43 8.18
N ASP A 204 1.86 10.93 7.17
CA ASP A 204 2.32 9.85 6.27
C ASP A 204 2.65 10.26 4.83
N SER A 205 2.62 11.55 4.47
CA SER A 205 3.29 11.92 3.22
C SER A 205 4.76 11.63 3.45
N GLU A 206 5.30 10.56 2.85
CA GLU A 206 6.69 10.14 3.05
C GLU A 206 7.56 11.39 3.02
N LEU A 207 8.16 11.69 4.17
CA LEU A 207 9.12 12.77 4.27
C LEU A 207 10.35 12.29 3.50
N VAL A 208 10.41 12.66 2.23
CA VAL A 208 11.53 12.32 1.39
C VAL A 208 12.71 13.18 1.75
N THR A 209 13.91 12.60 1.65
CA THR A 209 15.09 13.41 1.47
C THR A 209 14.89 14.26 0.22
N ALA A 210 15.26 15.54 0.27
CA ALA A 210 15.13 16.46 -0.86
C ALA A 210 16.03 16.11 -2.06
N THR A 211 16.63 14.91 -2.07
CA THR A 211 17.55 14.43 -3.10
C THR A 211 16.78 14.18 -4.41
N PRO A 212 17.18 14.85 -5.50
CA PRO A 212 16.61 14.63 -6.83
C PRO A 212 16.81 13.18 -7.31
N ALA A 213 15.95 12.74 -8.24
CA ALA A 213 16.12 11.45 -8.89
C ALA A 213 17.33 11.47 -9.86
N LEU A 214 18.00 10.32 -9.99
CA LEU A 214 19.10 10.14 -10.95
C LEU A 214 18.63 9.68 -12.33
N ALA A 215 17.38 9.25 -12.45
CA ALA A 215 16.75 8.85 -13.69
C ALA A 215 15.64 9.83 -14.07
N LEU A 216 15.37 9.93 -15.38
CA LEU A 216 14.19 10.62 -15.86
C LEU A 216 12.91 9.90 -15.39
N PRO A 217 11.79 10.62 -15.26
CA PRO A 217 10.51 10.02 -14.87
C PRO A 217 10.04 8.93 -15.84
N ILE A 218 9.28 7.97 -15.32
CA ILE A 218 8.49 7.06 -16.14
C ILE A 218 7.24 7.81 -16.60
N GLU A 219 6.96 7.78 -17.89
CA GLU A 219 5.85 8.50 -18.50
C GLU A 219 4.83 7.54 -19.11
N ALA A 220 3.55 7.84 -18.93
CA ALA A 220 2.46 7.20 -19.66
C ALA A 220 1.36 8.21 -19.98
N SER A 221 0.69 8.05 -21.12
CA SER A 221 -0.37 8.97 -21.55
C SER A 221 -1.61 8.25 -22.07
N VAL A 222 -2.79 8.83 -21.84
CA VAL A 222 -4.07 8.34 -22.36
C VAL A 222 -4.97 9.50 -22.76
N SER A 223 -5.65 9.36 -23.89
CA SER A 223 -6.64 10.35 -24.34
C SER A 223 -7.95 10.23 -23.57
N ILE A 224 -8.60 11.36 -23.35
CA ILE A 224 -9.95 11.53 -22.84
C ILE A 224 -10.76 12.31 -23.86
N ASP A 225 -11.92 11.77 -24.20
CA ASP A 225 -12.82 12.40 -25.16
C ASP A 225 -13.27 13.78 -24.68
N ARG A 226 -13.35 14.71 -25.64
CA ARG A 226 -13.81 16.08 -25.38
C ARG A 226 -15.19 16.13 -24.70
N GLU A 227 -16.05 15.16 -24.99
CA GLU A 227 -17.38 15.06 -24.40
C GLU A 227 -17.32 14.87 -22.87
N VAL A 228 -16.39 14.05 -22.36
CA VAL A 228 -16.21 13.83 -20.91
C VAL A 228 -15.87 15.14 -20.21
N ILE A 229 -14.89 15.90 -20.73
CA ILE A 229 -14.49 17.18 -20.15
C ILE A 229 -15.61 18.23 -20.26
N ASN A 230 -16.37 18.23 -21.35
CA ASN A 230 -17.53 19.11 -21.49
C ASN A 230 -18.60 18.81 -20.43
N ARG A 231 -18.94 17.53 -20.23
CA ARG A 231 -19.91 17.09 -19.20
C ARG A 231 -19.46 17.46 -17.79
N ILE A 232 -18.19 17.25 -17.47
CA ILE A 232 -17.60 17.70 -16.19
C ILE A 232 -17.68 19.23 -16.05
N GLY A 233 -17.42 19.97 -17.14
CA GLY A 233 -17.56 21.41 -17.16
C GLY A 233 -19.01 21.87 -16.94
N GLU A 234 -20.00 21.12 -17.44
CA GLU A 234 -21.42 21.39 -17.21
C GLU A 234 -21.84 21.09 -15.77
N LEU A 235 -21.40 19.96 -15.22
CA LEU A 235 -21.55 19.61 -13.81
C LEU A 235 -21.03 20.74 -12.90
N GLY A 236 -19.83 21.25 -13.19
CA GLY A 236 -19.19 22.32 -12.42
C GLY A 236 -19.97 23.65 -12.43
N LYS A 237 -20.72 23.96 -13.50
CA LYS A 237 -21.47 25.23 -13.60
C LYS A 237 -22.50 25.41 -12.48
N ALA A 238 -23.09 24.32 -12.00
CA ALA A 238 -24.10 24.36 -10.93
C ALA A 238 -23.54 24.89 -9.60
N VAL A 239 -22.24 24.70 -9.36
CA VAL A 239 -21.54 25.13 -8.13
C VAL A 239 -20.46 26.19 -8.38
N GLY A 240 -20.40 26.74 -9.60
CA GLY A 240 -19.41 27.75 -9.99
C GLY A 240 -17.98 27.21 -10.14
N ALA A 241 -17.81 25.90 -10.31
CA ALA A 241 -16.53 25.25 -10.56
C ALA A 241 -16.18 25.27 -12.07
N SER A 242 -14.90 25.53 -12.38
CA SER A 242 -14.37 25.32 -13.73
C SER A 242 -14.00 23.84 -13.95
N TRP A 243 -13.79 23.44 -15.21
CA TRP A 243 -13.26 22.10 -15.51
C TRP A 243 -11.90 21.84 -14.85
N GLY A 244 -11.09 22.89 -14.66
CA GLY A 244 -9.80 22.80 -13.97
C GLY A 244 -9.97 22.54 -12.46
N ASP A 245 -10.99 23.14 -11.83
CA ASP A 245 -11.34 22.84 -10.44
C ASP A 245 -11.86 21.39 -10.32
N ALA A 246 -12.63 20.91 -11.30
CA ALA A 246 -13.04 19.50 -11.33
C ALA A 246 -11.87 18.53 -11.53
N ALA A 247 -10.87 18.88 -12.34
CA ALA A 247 -9.65 18.07 -12.45
C ALA A 247 -8.86 18.02 -11.13
N ILE A 248 -8.79 19.13 -10.40
CA ILE A 248 -8.24 19.17 -9.04
C ILE A 248 -9.05 18.27 -8.10
N ALA A 249 -10.37 18.26 -8.23
CA ALA A 249 -11.27 17.42 -7.44
C ALA A 249 -11.00 15.92 -7.65
N VAL A 250 -10.92 15.49 -8.92
CA VAL A 250 -10.60 14.08 -9.27
C VAL A 250 -9.20 13.72 -8.79
N TRP A 251 -8.21 14.56 -9.05
CA TRP A 251 -6.82 14.29 -8.64
C TRP A 251 -6.67 14.18 -7.12
N SER A 252 -7.30 15.09 -6.37
CA SER A 252 -7.26 15.07 -4.90
C SER A 252 -7.97 13.83 -4.35
N TRP A 253 -9.16 13.52 -4.86
CA TRP A 253 -9.92 12.34 -4.46
C TRP A 253 -9.17 11.04 -4.77
N TYR A 254 -8.61 10.93 -5.97
CA TYR A 254 -7.79 9.80 -6.39
C TYR A 254 -6.60 9.57 -5.46
N ASN A 255 -5.90 10.65 -5.10
CA ASN A 255 -4.73 10.57 -4.23
C ASN A 255 -5.09 10.21 -2.79
N ALA A 256 -6.27 10.59 -2.29
CA ALA A 256 -6.79 10.13 -1.01
C ALA A 256 -7.09 8.62 -1.08
N ALA A 257 -7.88 8.22 -2.08
CA ALA A 257 -8.34 6.85 -2.25
C ALA A 257 -7.19 5.84 -2.47
N ARG A 258 -6.15 6.18 -3.25
CA ARG A 258 -5.01 5.28 -3.46
C ARG A 258 -4.14 5.07 -2.22
N GLN A 259 -4.34 5.88 -1.18
CA GLN A 259 -3.68 5.76 0.12
C GLN A 259 -4.60 5.13 1.18
N GLY A 260 -5.83 4.72 0.81
CA GLY A 260 -6.83 4.25 1.77
C GLY A 260 -7.40 5.36 2.67
N LYS A 261 -7.24 6.63 2.26
CA LYS A 261 -7.56 7.82 3.05
C LYS A 261 -8.71 8.63 2.45
N THR A 262 -9.17 9.61 3.23
CA THR A 262 -10.21 10.57 2.87
C THR A 262 -9.66 11.98 2.69
N ALA A 263 -8.45 12.23 3.17
CA ALA A 263 -7.70 13.45 2.98
C ALA A 263 -6.54 13.24 2.02
N ALA A 264 -6.24 14.26 1.24
CA ALA A 264 -5.06 14.30 0.39
C ALA A 264 -4.45 15.69 0.38
N SER A 265 -3.13 15.71 0.34
CA SER A 265 -2.35 16.89 0.00
C SER A 265 -1.79 16.71 -1.41
N ILE A 266 -2.08 17.67 -2.29
CA ILE A 266 -1.51 17.73 -3.64
C ILE A 266 -0.67 18.99 -3.79
N ALA A 267 0.20 19.03 -4.78
CA ALA A 267 0.93 20.24 -5.15
C ALA A 267 0.44 20.78 -6.51
N LEU A 268 0.40 22.11 -6.62
CA LEU A 268 -0.10 22.84 -7.77
C LEU A 268 0.93 23.92 -8.17
N PRO A 269 1.33 23.97 -9.46
CA PRO A 269 2.16 25.03 -9.97
C PRO A 269 1.35 26.32 -10.06
N MET A 270 1.69 27.29 -9.21
CA MET A 270 1.15 28.63 -9.29
C MET A 270 2.12 29.52 -10.05
N MET A 271 1.61 30.31 -10.99
CA MET A 271 2.46 31.16 -11.82
C MET A 271 3.28 32.15 -10.99
N GLY A 272 2.77 32.65 -9.87
CA GLY A 272 3.48 33.59 -8.98
C GLY A 272 3.81 34.96 -9.61
N ARG A 273 3.43 35.20 -10.87
CA ARG A 273 3.82 36.37 -11.67
C ARG A 273 2.83 37.53 -11.53
N ARG A 274 3.35 38.75 -11.43
CA ARG A 274 2.60 40.03 -11.53
C ARG A 274 3.46 41.10 -12.20
N GLY A 275 2.81 42.10 -12.80
CA GLY A 275 3.50 43.22 -13.43
C GLY A 275 4.48 42.74 -14.51
N VAL A 276 5.72 43.23 -14.45
CA VAL A 276 6.77 42.88 -15.43
C VAL A 276 7.12 41.38 -15.46
N ALA A 277 6.96 40.67 -14.34
CA ALA A 277 7.23 39.22 -14.27
C ALA A 277 6.28 38.38 -15.14
N LEU A 278 5.10 38.91 -15.51
CA LEU A 278 4.18 38.24 -16.45
C LEU A 278 4.73 38.17 -17.88
N LEU A 279 5.63 39.07 -18.24
CA LEU A 279 6.19 39.19 -19.59
C LEU A 279 7.62 38.68 -19.67
N THR A 280 8.22 38.32 -18.54
CA THR A 280 9.65 38.00 -18.46
C THR A 280 9.87 36.48 -18.47
N PRO A 281 10.57 35.91 -19.47
CA PRO A 281 10.93 34.49 -19.48
C PRO A 281 12.00 34.25 -18.41
N MET A 282 11.62 33.59 -17.31
CA MET A 282 12.49 33.31 -16.15
C MET A 282 11.86 32.18 -15.31
N MET A 283 12.64 31.42 -14.53
CA MET A 283 12.16 30.46 -13.54
C MET A 283 11.48 31.20 -12.37
N LEU A 284 10.15 31.14 -12.29
CA LEU A 284 9.35 31.84 -11.28
C LEU A 284 8.18 31.03 -10.71
N VAL A 285 7.87 29.84 -11.25
CA VAL A 285 6.81 28.96 -10.75
C VAL A 285 6.94 28.75 -9.24
N ASN A 286 5.81 28.74 -8.55
CA ASN A 286 5.72 28.51 -7.12
C ASN A 286 4.86 27.26 -6.89
N MET A 287 5.48 26.19 -6.38
CA MET A 287 4.77 24.94 -6.11
C MET A 287 4.08 25.04 -4.76
N LEU A 288 2.76 25.21 -4.76
CA LEU A 288 1.96 25.38 -3.55
C LEU A 288 1.11 24.16 -3.29
N GLN A 289 0.82 23.93 -2.01
CA GLN A 289 0.07 22.77 -1.58
C GLN A 289 -1.41 23.10 -1.47
N LEU A 290 -2.24 22.10 -1.80
CA LEU A 290 -3.66 22.12 -1.55
C LEU A 290 -3.98 20.89 -0.70
N HIS A 291 -4.51 21.12 0.50
CA HIS A 291 -5.00 20.06 1.37
C HIS A 291 -6.52 20.04 1.34
N LEU A 292 -7.09 18.87 1.07
CA LEU A 292 -8.54 18.67 1.04
C LEU A 292 -8.86 17.37 1.76
N GLU A 293 -9.94 17.39 2.54
CA GLU A 293 -10.49 16.23 3.23
C GLU A 293 -11.95 16.06 2.82
N ALA A 294 -12.33 14.84 2.49
CA ALA A 294 -13.68 14.44 2.15
C ALA A 294 -14.42 13.90 3.39
N SER A 295 -15.74 14.09 3.41
CA SER A 295 -16.67 13.56 4.40
C SER A 295 -17.51 12.42 3.81
N PRO A 296 -17.89 11.39 4.60
CA PRO A 296 -18.73 10.28 4.13
C PRO A 296 -20.06 10.71 3.49
N ASP A 297 -20.60 11.84 3.92
CA ASP A 297 -21.89 12.39 3.50
C ASP A 297 -21.76 13.41 2.35
N ASP A 298 -20.54 13.68 1.87
CA ASP A 298 -20.33 14.63 0.79
C ASP A 298 -21.01 14.16 -0.50
N THR A 299 -21.69 15.10 -1.15
CA THR A 299 -22.06 14.97 -2.56
C THR A 299 -20.90 15.40 -3.47
N VAL A 300 -21.00 15.07 -4.76
CA VAL A 300 -20.07 15.58 -5.78
C VAL A 300 -20.06 17.11 -5.82
N GLY A 301 -21.24 17.73 -5.65
CA GLY A 301 -21.38 19.19 -5.58
C GLY A 301 -20.62 19.81 -4.41
N ASP A 302 -20.73 19.20 -3.22
CA ASP A 302 -20.00 19.65 -2.02
C ASP A 302 -18.49 19.57 -2.21
N TRP A 303 -18.01 18.49 -2.81
CA TRP A 303 -16.59 18.29 -3.10
C TRP A 303 -16.05 19.34 -4.07
N LEU A 304 -16.75 19.57 -5.18
CA LEU A 304 -16.40 20.61 -6.16
C LEU A 304 -16.41 22.00 -5.53
N ALA A 305 -17.42 22.33 -4.72
CA ALA A 305 -17.50 23.61 -4.03
C ALA A 305 -16.34 23.81 -3.04
N ARG A 306 -15.92 22.75 -2.35
CA ARG A 306 -14.76 22.77 -1.44
C ARG A 306 -13.46 23.07 -2.19
N VAL A 307 -13.27 22.46 -3.37
CA VAL A 307 -12.11 22.75 -4.23
C VAL A 307 -12.12 24.22 -4.67
N VAL A 308 -13.27 24.75 -5.11
CA VAL A 308 -13.40 26.17 -5.51
C VAL A 308 -13.03 27.11 -4.36
N ALA A 309 -13.53 26.84 -3.16
CA ALA A 309 -13.23 27.63 -1.97
C ALA A 309 -11.73 27.60 -1.62
N ALA A 310 -11.14 26.40 -1.59
CA ALA A 310 -9.72 26.23 -1.26
C ALA A 310 -8.81 26.88 -2.32
N MET A 311 -9.12 26.73 -3.61
CA MET A 311 -8.37 27.38 -4.69
C MET A 311 -8.46 28.91 -4.67
N LYS A 312 -9.56 29.49 -4.18
CA LYS A 312 -9.69 30.93 -3.99
C LYS A 312 -8.68 31.43 -2.95
N ASP A 313 -8.50 30.70 -1.86
CA ASP A 313 -7.55 31.06 -0.80
C ASP A 313 -6.10 30.84 -1.26
N VAL A 314 -5.79 29.71 -1.91
CA VAL A 314 -4.46 29.48 -2.49
C VAL A 314 -4.07 30.60 -3.46
N ARG A 315 -4.96 30.99 -4.38
CA ARG A 315 -4.70 32.09 -5.34
C ARG A 315 -4.48 33.44 -4.66
N LYS A 316 -5.11 33.70 -3.52
CA LYS A 316 -4.94 34.94 -2.75
C LYS A 316 -3.54 35.02 -2.13
N HIS A 317 -3.02 33.89 -1.66
CA HIS A 317 -1.74 33.77 -0.95
C HIS A 317 -0.60 33.22 -1.82
N GLN A 318 -0.80 33.11 -3.15
CA GLN A 318 0.11 32.40 -4.06
C GLN A 318 1.51 33.01 -4.24
N ARG A 319 1.74 34.23 -3.72
CA ARG A 319 3.02 34.94 -3.83
C ARG A 319 4.04 34.45 -2.82
N TYR A 320 3.58 33.86 -1.71
CA TYR A 320 4.46 33.37 -0.67
C TYR A 320 5.12 32.07 -1.12
N ARG A 321 6.45 32.02 -1.05
CA ARG A 321 7.28 30.97 -1.65
C ARG A 321 7.27 29.69 -0.81
N SER A 322 7.04 28.55 -1.45
CA SER A 322 7.11 27.25 -0.77
C SER A 322 8.51 26.89 -0.27
N GLU A 323 9.57 27.43 -0.88
CA GLU A 323 10.94 27.23 -0.40
C GLU A 323 11.16 27.79 1.03
N ARG A 324 10.39 28.81 1.41
CA ARG A 324 10.40 29.36 2.77
C ARG A 324 9.69 28.45 3.76
N LEU A 325 8.63 27.78 3.32
CA LEU A 325 7.89 26.79 4.11
C LEU A 325 8.77 25.57 4.43
N ALA A 326 9.54 25.09 3.45
CA ALA A 326 10.43 23.94 3.63
C ALA A 326 11.58 24.21 4.63
N THR A 327 12.08 25.44 4.70
CA THR A 327 13.15 25.84 5.63
C THR A 327 12.65 25.79 7.09
N ALA A 328 11.40 26.16 7.34
CA ALA A 328 10.78 26.08 8.67
C ALA A 328 10.63 24.61 9.15
N SER A 329 10.55 23.66 8.23
CA SER A 329 10.42 22.22 8.50
C SER A 329 11.75 21.48 8.67
N GLY A 330 12.88 22.18 8.82
CA GLY A 330 14.19 21.55 9.02
C GLY A 330 14.75 20.81 7.78
N GLY A 331 14.34 21.22 6.57
CA GLY A 331 14.88 20.68 5.31
C GLY A 331 14.20 19.40 4.80
N ARG A 332 13.15 18.92 5.47
CA ARG A 332 12.28 17.85 4.97
C ARG A 332 11.12 18.46 4.17
N LYS A 333 10.77 17.84 3.04
CA LYS A 333 9.57 18.18 2.27
C LYS A 333 8.69 16.94 2.12
N ALA A 334 7.38 17.15 2.05
CA ALA A 334 6.45 16.10 1.64
C ALA A 334 6.63 15.84 0.14
N ALA A 335 6.81 14.59 -0.26
CA ALA A 335 6.65 14.20 -1.66
C ALA A 335 5.16 14.22 -1.99
N LEU A 336 4.71 15.31 -2.63
CA LEU A 336 3.30 15.50 -2.93
C LEU A 336 3.01 15.20 -4.40
N PRO A 337 1.91 14.49 -4.69
CA PRO A 337 1.44 14.31 -6.06
C PRO A 337 1.03 15.66 -6.67
N GLN A 338 1.47 15.94 -7.90
CA GLN A 338 1.28 17.23 -8.56
C GLN A 338 0.20 17.18 -9.64
N LEU A 339 -0.51 18.29 -9.83
CA LEU A 339 -1.40 18.49 -10.98
C LEU A 339 -1.00 19.74 -11.78
N ASN A 340 -0.65 19.50 -13.04
CA ASN A 340 -0.24 20.49 -14.01
C ASN A 340 -1.28 20.64 -15.12
N LEU A 341 -2.12 21.68 -15.03
CA LEU A 341 -3.07 22.02 -16.08
C LEU A 341 -2.36 22.88 -17.14
N LYS A 342 -1.98 22.27 -18.27
CA LYS A 342 -1.39 22.99 -19.43
C LYS A 342 -2.52 23.62 -20.25
N VAL A 343 -3.15 24.66 -19.71
CA VAL A 343 -4.27 25.40 -20.35
C VAL A 343 -3.80 26.41 -21.41
N PHE A 344 -2.50 26.41 -21.75
CA PHE A 344 -1.95 27.36 -22.72
C PHE A 344 -2.28 26.89 -24.14
N ASP A 345 -3.18 27.61 -24.82
CA ASP A 345 -3.16 27.60 -26.28
C ASP A 345 -2.03 28.53 -26.72
N TYR A 346 -1.05 27.98 -27.44
CA TYR A 346 0.14 28.73 -27.77
C TYR A 346 -0.05 29.66 -28.97
N ASP A 347 -1.09 29.45 -29.78
CA ASP A 347 -1.35 30.09 -31.08
C ASP A 347 -0.04 30.58 -31.74
N LEU A 348 0.86 29.62 -31.99
CA LEU A 348 2.19 29.90 -32.51
C LEU A 348 2.09 30.12 -34.02
N ASP A 349 1.96 31.38 -34.41
CA ASP A 349 1.90 31.78 -35.81
C ASP A 349 3.30 32.14 -36.34
N PHE A 350 3.79 31.34 -37.29
CA PHE A 350 5.03 31.54 -38.03
C PHE A 350 4.70 32.01 -39.45
N ALA A 351 4.24 33.26 -39.56
CA ALA A 351 3.83 33.89 -40.83
C ALA A 351 2.71 33.15 -41.60
N GLY A 352 1.72 32.63 -40.89
CA GLY A 352 0.59 31.85 -41.42
C GLY A 352 0.71 30.34 -41.17
N ALA A 353 1.89 29.86 -40.79
CA ALA A 353 2.14 28.48 -40.42
C ALA A 353 1.97 28.24 -38.92
N ARG A 354 1.16 27.25 -38.54
CA ARG A 354 0.95 26.89 -37.12
C ARG A 354 2.10 26.02 -36.62
N GLY A 355 2.78 26.48 -35.56
CA GLY A 355 3.74 25.68 -34.80
C GLY A 355 3.07 24.81 -33.74
N VAL A 356 3.53 23.57 -33.59
CA VAL A 356 3.02 22.61 -32.59
C VAL A 356 4.11 22.28 -31.59
N PRO A 357 4.04 22.78 -30.34
CA PRO A 357 5.01 22.46 -29.31
C PRO A 357 4.73 21.08 -28.69
N GLU A 358 5.79 20.33 -28.43
CA GLU A 358 5.82 19.03 -27.77
C GLU A 358 6.83 19.10 -26.62
N SER A 359 6.38 18.93 -25.37
CA SER A 359 7.28 18.95 -24.20
C SER A 359 8.17 17.70 -24.18
N LEU A 360 9.46 17.86 -23.91
CA LEU A 360 10.42 16.75 -23.77
C LEU A 360 10.80 16.49 -22.32
N ALA A 361 10.92 17.54 -21.53
CA ALA A 361 11.23 17.50 -20.11
C ALA A 361 10.64 18.74 -19.44
N ILE A 362 10.08 18.56 -18.26
CA ILE A 362 9.31 19.60 -17.54
C ILE A 362 9.82 19.88 -16.13
N GLY A 363 10.82 19.14 -15.66
CA GLY A 363 11.44 19.31 -14.36
C GLY A 363 11.45 18.04 -13.50
N PRO A 364 11.82 18.15 -12.22
CA PRO A 364 11.82 17.05 -11.26
C PRO A 364 10.41 16.58 -10.89
N VAL A 365 10.27 15.26 -10.72
CA VAL A 365 9.07 14.59 -10.19
C VAL A 365 9.40 14.00 -8.83
N ASP A 366 8.62 14.37 -7.80
CA ASP A 366 8.84 13.89 -6.43
C ASP A 366 8.06 12.60 -6.11
N ASP A 367 6.89 12.44 -6.72
CA ASP A 367 6.00 11.29 -6.56
C ASP A 367 5.30 10.94 -7.89
N LEU A 368 4.06 11.43 -8.06
CA LEU A 368 3.27 11.35 -9.29
C LEU A 368 2.89 12.76 -9.75
N ASP A 369 3.15 13.07 -11.02
CA ASP A 369 2.81 14.36 -11.63
C ASP A 369 1.84 14.14 -12.79
N LEU A 370 0.62 14.66 -12.64
CA LEU A 370 -0.41 14.59 -13.66
C LEU A 370 -0.41 15.85 -14.52
N PHE A 371 -0.21 15.69 -15.82
CA PHE A 371 -0.37 16.73 -16.82
C PHE A 371 -1.68 16.53 -17.58
N ILE A 372 -2.43 17.62 -17.74
CA ILE A 372 -3.66 17.62 -18.55
C ILE A 372 -3.56 18.73 -19.59
N TYR A 373 -3.68 18.36 -20.87
CA TYR A 373 -3.65 19.28 -22.00
C TYR A 373 -4.60 18.87 -23.12
N ASN A 374 -4.98 19.81 -23.98
CA ASN A 374 -5.77 19.54 -25.18
C ASN A 374 -4.83 19.33 -26.36
N ASP A 375 -4.85 18.16 -26.98
CA ASP A 375 -4.00 17.83 -28.14
C ASP A 375 -4.55 18.39 -29.46
N ASN A 376 -5.77 18.94 -29.44
CA ASN A 376 -6.52 19.45 -30.59
C ASN A 376 -6.77 18.41 -31.71
N VAL A 377 -6.55 17.12 -31.45
CA VAL A 377 -6.78 16.00 -32.38
C VAL A 377 -7.87 15.08 -31.83
N HIS A 378 -7.68 14.57 -30.61
CA HIS A 378 -8.57 13.61 -29.96
C HIS A 378 -9.34 14.20 -28.78
N GLY A 379 -8.92 15.36 -28.26
CA GLY A 379 -9.55 16.02 -27.12
C GLY A 379 -8.52 16.36 -26.07
N PHE A 380 -8.68 15.83 -24.86
CA PHE A 380 -7.72 16.04 -23.79
C PHE A 380 -6.82 14.81 -23.63
N VAL A 381 -5.59 15.01 -23.19
CA VAL A 381 -4.62 13.97 -22.85
C VAL A 381 -4.31 14.09 -21.37
N LEU A 382 -4.41 12.96 -20.67
CA LEU A 382 -3.80 12.78 -19.36
C LEU A 382 -2.43 12.16 -19.57
N GLU A 383 -1.40 12.82 -19.06
CA GLU A 383 -0.03 12.36 -19.10
C GLU A 383 0.48 12.28 -17.66
N LEU A 384 0.82 11.07 -17.21
CA LEU A 384 1.26 10.81 -15.84
C LEU A 384 2.75 10.53 -15.85
N HIS A 385 3.49 11.29 -15.05
CA HIS A 385 4.92 11.13 -14.82
C HIS A 385 5.13 10.61 -13.41
N ALA A 386 6.02 9.62 -13.25
CA ALA A 386 6.27 8.99 -11.96
C ALA A 386 7.77 8.85 -11.69
N ARG A 387 8.14 8.93 -10.41
CA ARG A 387 9.52 8.75 -9.98
C ARG A 387 9.99 7.31 -10.21
N ALA A 388 11.02 7.12 -11.04
CA ALA A 388 11.43 5.80 -11.54
C ALA A 388 12.03 4.84 -10.50
N ASP A 389 12.44 5.35 -9.32
CA ASP A 389 12.91 4.54 -8.19
C ASP A 389 11.76 4.10 -7.26
N ARG A 390 10.54 4.60 -7.46
CA ARG A 390 9.34 4.29 -6.67
C ARG A 390 8.29 3.50 -7.42
N TYR A 391 8.25 3.67 -8.74
CA TYR A 391 7.19 3.13 -9.58
C TYR A 391 7.79 2.34 -10.74
N SER A 392 7.09 1.28 -11.16
CA SER A 392 7.32 0.60 -12.43
C SER A 392 6.40 1.14 -13.54
N THR A 393 6.73 0.86 -14.81
CA THR A 393 5.85 1.19 -15.95
C THR A 393 4.45 0.57 -15.83
N SER A 394 4.36 -0.61 -15.20
CA SER A 394 3.07 -1.26 -14.95
C SER A 394 2.24 -0.45 -13.96
N ASP A 395 2.85 0.01 -12.86
CA ASP A 395 2.18 0.81 -11.83
C ASP A 395 1.63 2.10 -12.42
N VAL A 396 2.46 2.85 -13.18
CA VAL A 396 2.04 4.09 -13.83
C VAL A 396 0.87 3.85 -14.77
N SER A 397 0.90 2.75 -15.53
CA SER A 397 -0.19 2.38 -16.43
C SER A 397 -1.50 2.04 -15.69
N ILE A 398 -1.41 1.38 -14.52
CA ILE A 398 -2.56 1.11 -13.65
C ILE A 398 -3.12 2.43 -13.12
N HIS A 399 -2.27 3.31 -12.59
CA HIS A 399 -2.69 4.60 -12.05
C HIS A 399 -3.39 5.45 -13.10
N LEU A 400 -2.82 5.51 -14.31
CA LEU A 400 -3.37 6.26 -15.43
C LEU A 400 -4.74 5.74 -15.89
N ARG A 401 -4.93 4.42 -15.95
CA ARG A 401 -6.24 3.82 -16.26
C ARG A 401 -7.29 4.16 -15.21
N ARG A 402 -6.95 3.99 -13.92
CA ARG A 402 -7.86 4.32 -12.81
C ARG A 402 -8.25 5.80 -12.80
N LEU A 403 -7.29 6.68 -13.08
CA LEU A 403 -7.53 8.12 -13.18
C LEU A 403 -8.46 8.45 -14.35
N ARG A 404 -8.20 7.90 -15.54
CA ARG A 404 -9.11 8.04 -16.70
C ARG A 404 -10.53 7.60 -16.34
N ASP A 405 -10.67 6.45 -15.70
CA ASP A 405 -11.97 5.92 -15.30
C ASP A 405 -12.66 6.82 -14.28
N ALA A 406 -11.92 7.45 -13.36
CA ALA A 406 -12.47 8.44 -12.43
C ALA A 406 -12.99 9.70 -13.14
N PHE A 407 -12.30 10.19 -14.18
CA PHE A 407 -12.82 11.28 -15.01
C PHE A 407 -14.10 10.88 -15.76
N VAL A 408 -14.14 9.67 -16.32
CA VAL A 408 -15.33 9.14 -17.01
C VAL A 408 -16.51 9.02 -16.03
N GLN A 409 -16.30 8.42 -14.86
CA GLN A 409 -17.33 8.29 -13.83
C GLN A 409 -17.85 9.65 -13.36
N LEU A 410 -16.97 10.63 -13.13
CA LEU A 410 -17.40 11.97 -12.73
C LEU A 410 -18.30 12.63 -13.78
N ALA A 411 -18.07 12.38 -15.08
CA ALA A 411 -18.92 12.89 -16.15
C ALA A 411 -20.33 12.27 -16.20
N GLU A 412 -20.52 11.12 -15.54
CA GLU A 412 -21.81 10.41 -15.42
C GLU A 412 -22.60 10.83 -14.17
N PHE A 413 -21.98 11.55 -13.24
CA PHE A 413 -22.60 11.95 -11.98
C PHE A 413 -23.32 13.30 -12.07
N ASP A 414 -24.26 13.51 -11.14
CA ASP A 414 -24.92 14.78 -10.87
C ASP A 414 -24.34 15.42 -9.60
N VAL A 415 -24.65 16.69 -9.33
CA VAL A 415 -24.16 17.37 -8.12
C VAL A 415 -24.64 16.72 -6.82
N GLU A 416 -25.79 16.06 -6.83
CA GLU A 416 -26.36 15.36 -5.67
C GLU A 416 -25.86 13.91 -5.53
N SER A 417 -25.09 13.41 -6.51
CA SER A 417 -24.53 12.05 -6.43
C SER A 417 -23.61 11.93 -5.21
N PRO A 418 -23.66 10.82 -4.46
CA PRO A 418 -22.74 10.61 -3.33
C PRO A 418 -21.30 10.54 -3.83
N LEU A 419 -20.40 11.34 -3.25
CA LEU A 419 -18.96 11.31 -3.60
C LEU A 419 -18.37 9.91 -3.40
N ARG A 420 -18.87 9.18 -2.39
CA ARG A 420 -18.38 7.85 -2.03
C ARG A 420 -18.54 6.81 -3.16
N ASP A 421 -19.42 7.07 -4.13
CA ASP A 421 -19.66 6.19 -5.27
C ASP A 421 -18.64 6.42 -6.41
N LEU A 422 -17.82 7.47 -6.32
CA LEU A 422 -16.69 7.71 -7.21
C LEU A 422 -15.54 6.76 -6.83
N VAL A 423 -15.50 5.57 -7.44
CA VAL A 423 -14.50 4.54 -7.12
C VAL A 423 -13.44 4.51 -8.21
N PRO A 424 -12.17 4.87 -7.92
CA PRO A 424 -11.09 4.86 -8.90
C PRO A 424 -10.54 3.44 -9.12
N ALA A 425 -11.41 2.48 -9.40
CA ALA A 425 -11.09 1.11 -9.78
C ALA A 425 -11.94 0.73 -11.01
N ALA A 426 -11.32 0.03 -11.96
CA ALA A 426 -12.04 -0.46 -13.14
C ALA A 426 -13.08 -1.51 -12.73
N ARG A 427 -14.17 -1.67 -13.49
CA ARG A 427 -15.20 -2.68 -13.17
C ARG A 427 -14.63 -4.09 -13.05
N ALA A 428 -13.75 -4.48 -13.97
CA ALA A 428 -13.08 -5.77 -13.94
C ALA A 428 -12.20 -5.98 -12.69
N GLU A 429 -11.66 -4.89 -12.14
CA GLU A 429 -10.90 -4.91 -10.89
C GLU A 429 -11.83 -5.17 -9.70
N GLN A 430 -13.00 -4.53 -9.67
CA GLN A 430 -14.03 -4.77 -8.64
C GLN A 430 -14.55 -6.21 -8.67
N ASP A 431 -14.77 -6.75 -9.87
CA ASP A 431 -15.18 -8.14 -10.06
C ASP A 431 -14.08 -9.10 -9.53
N SER A 432 -12.81 -8.82 -9.83
CA SER A 432 -11.67 -9.61 -9.32
C SER A 432 -11.56 -9.58 -7.80
N LEU A 433 -11.71 -8.40 -7.18
CA LEU A 433 -11.71 -8.25 -5.72
C LEU A 433 -12.84 -9.07 -5.09
N THR A 434 -14.02 -9.08 -5.72
CA THR A 434 -15.15 -9.88 -5.26
C THR A 434 -14.83 -11.38 -5.34
N ASP A 435 -14.26 -11.83 -6.45
CA ASP A 435 -13.89 -13.24 -6.62
C ASP A 435 -12.80 -13.70 -5.64
N TRP A 436 -11.83 -12.84 -5.33
CA TRP A 436 -10.76 -13.14 -4.38
C TRP A 436 -11.19 -13.04 -2.91
N SER A 437 -12.27 -12.32 -2.64
CA SER A 437 -12.78 -12.06 -1.28
C SER A 437 -13.38 -13.29 -0.60
N SER A 438 -13.69 -14.36 -1.33
CA SER A 438 -14.48 -15.47 -0.80
C SER A 438 -13.82 -16.82 -1.00
N GLY A 439 -13.74 -17.61 0.06
CA GLY A 439 -13.26 -18.97 0.02
C GLY A 439 -14.29 -19.91 -0.61
N VAL A 440 -13.81 -20.95 -1.30
CA VAL A 440 -14.68 -21.93 -1.97
C VAL A 440 -15.58 -22.62 -0.95
N PRO A 441 -16.92 -22.60 -1.12
CA PRO A 441 -17.82 -23.24 -0.17
C PRO A 441 -17.59 -24.74 -0.04
N ILE A 442 -17.71 -25.27 1.18
CA ILE A 442 -17.62 -26.70 1.47
C ILE A 442 -18.76 -27.19 2.37
N ASP A 443 -19.29 -28.37 2.05
CA ASP A 443 -20.30 -29.05 2.87
C ASP A 443 -19.69 -29.80 4.06
N GLY A 444 -20.57 -30.32 4.93
CA GLY A 444 -20.19 -31.19 6.05
C GLY A 444 -19.93 -30.45 7.36
N ILE A 445 -20.35 -29.18 7.45
CA ILE A 445 -20.15 -28.31 8.62
C ILE A 445 -21.41 -28.18 9.50
N ASP A 446 -22.53 -28.82 9.12
CA ASP A 446 -23.79 -28.78 9.86
C ASP A 446 -23.87 -29.79 11.02
N GLN A 447 -22.78 -30.50 11.29
CA GLN A 447 -22.64 -31.42 12.41
C GLN A 447 -21.82 -30.78 13.54
N ASN A 448 -21.87 -31.36 14.74
CA ASN A 448 -20.96 -30.99 15.81
C ASN A 448 -19.66 -31.82 15.73
N VAL A 449 -18.57 -31.28 16.26
CA VAL A 449 -17.24 -31.91 16.21
C VAL A 449 -17.21 -33.28 16.90
N ASP A 450 -17.96 -33.46 17.99
CA ASP A 450 -18.00 -34.74 18.70
C ASP A 450 -18.63 -35.87 17.86
N SER A 451 -19.68 -35.59 17.09
CA SER A 451 -20.25 -36.57 16.15
C SER A 451 -19.20 -37.07 15.16
N VAL A 452 -18.36 -36.17 14.65
CA VAL A 452 -17.27 -36.53 13.72
C VAL A 452 -16.17 -37.36 14.42
N LEU A 453 -15.86 -37.04 15.68
CA LEU A 453 -14.92 -37.84 16.48
C LEU A 453 -15.45 -39.26 16.76
N GLN A 454 -16.74 -39.39 17.08
CA GLN A 454 -17.38 -40.71 17.29
C GLN A 454 -17.37 -41.55 16.00
N ASP A 455 -17.66 -40.93 14.86
CA ASP A 455 -17.60 -41.58 13.55
C ASP A 455 -16.18 -42.01 13.20
N SER A 456 -15.18 -41.18 13.54
CA SER A 456 -13.77 -41.53 13.36
C SER A 456 -13.35 -42.72 14.22
N ALA A 457 -13.70 -42.72 15.52
CA ALA A 457 -13.43 -43.83 16.42
C ALA A 457 -14.03 -45.16 15.91
N THR A 458 -15.27 -45.10 15.41
CA THR A 458 -15.95 -46.27 14.83
C THR A 458 -15.26 -46.80 13.57
N ARG A 459 -14.78 -45.90 12.70
CA ARG A 459 -14.11 -46.26 11.43
C ARG A 459 -12.69 -46.80 11.63
N HIS A 460 -11.97 -46.29 12.63
CA HIS A 460 -10.53 -46.50 12.76
C HIS A 460 -10.14 -47.42 13.93
N GLY A 461 -11.01 -47.65 14.91
CA GLY A 461 -10.97 -48.73 15.91
C GLY A 461 -9.57 -49.08 16.48
N ASP A 462 -8.89 -50.02 15.84
CA ASP A 462 -7.61 -50.57 16.27
C ASP A 462 -6.39 -49.70 15.88
N ARG A 463 -6.57 -48.66 15.04
CA ARG A 463 -5.50 -47.72 14.69
C ARG A 463 -5.08 -46.92 15.93
N VAL A 464 -3.82 -46.49 15.95
CA VAL A 464 -3.30 -45.60 17.00
C VAL A 464 -3.95 -44.22 16.88
N ALA A 465 -4.58 -43.76 17.96
CA ALA A 465 -5.12 -42.41 18.10
C ALA A 465 -4.16 -41.49 18.85
N ILE A 466 -3.60 -41.94 19.98
CA ILE A 466 -2.71 -41.13 20.83
C ILE A 466 -1.37 -41.83 20.98
N ALA A 467 -0.28 -41.09 20.80
CA ALA A 467 1.07 -41.52 21.11
C ALA A 467 1.75 -40.49 22.04
N TYR A 468 2.17 -40.94 23.22
CA TYR A 468 2.87 -40.13 24.22
C TYR A 468 3.89 -40.97 24.97
N ARG A 469 5.18 -40.73 24.73
CA ARG A 469 6.29 -41.54 25.30
C ARG A 469 6.05 -43.04 25.05
N ASP A 470 6.00 -43.85 26.10
CA ASP A 470 5.74 -45.29 26.02
C ASP A 470 4.24 -45.65 26.02
N VAL A 471 3.36 -44.64 26.05
CA VAL A 471 1.90 -44.81 26.05
C VAL A 471 1.36 -44.66 24.63
N THR A 472 0.64 -45.69 24.18
CA THR A 472 -0.10 -45.69 22.92
C THR A 472 -1.53 -46.08 23.20
N LEU A 473 -2.49 -45.31 22.68
CA LEU A 473 -3.92 -45.64 22.75
C LEU A 473 -4.47 -45.83 21.34
N SER A 474 -5.21 -46.91 21.14
CA SER A 474 -6.05 -47.09 19.95
C SER A 474 -7.21 -46.09 19.94
N TYR A 475 -7.83 -45.90 18.77
CA TYR A 475 -9.07 -45.13 18.63
C TYR A 475 -10.19 -45.65 19.54
N LEU A 476 -10.29 -46.98 19.68
CA LEU A 476 -11.24 -47.60 20.59
C LEU A 476 -10.95 -47.25 22.05
N GLU A 477 -9.72 -47.47 22.52
CA GLU A 477 -9.35 -47.17 23.93
C GLU A 477 -9.46 -45.68 24.25
N PHE A 478 -9.11 -44.82 23.29
CA PHE A 478 -9.30 -43.38 23.41
C PHE A 478 -10.79 -43.04 23.56
N ASP A 479 -11.64 -43.56 22.67
CA ASP A 479 -13.09 -43.30 22.70
C ASP A 479 -13.75 -43.80 23.99
N GLU A 480 -13.37 -44.98 24.47
CA GLU A 480 -13.86 -45.56 25.73
C GLU A 480 -13.53 -44.65 26.93
N ARG A 481 -12.29 -44.14 27.01
CA ARG A 481 -11.87 -43.22 28.08
C ARG A 481 -12.60 -41.87 27.99
N VAL A 482 -12.79 -41.35 26.78
CA VAL A 482 -13.55 -40.12 26.54
C VAL A 482 -15.02 -40.31 26.96
N ASN A 483 -15.64 -41.44 26.61
CA ASN A 483 -17.00 -41.81 27.01
C ASN A 483 -17.17 -41.87 28.53
N GLN A 484 -16.23 -42.53 29.22
CA GLN A 484 -16.23 -42.64 30.68
C GLN A 484 -16.12 -41.27 31.36
N LEU A 485 -15.19 -40.43 30.90
CA LEU A 485 -14.98 -39.10 31.46
C LEU A 485 -16.17 -38.17 31.17
N ALA A 486 -16.71 -38.19 29.94
CA ALA A 486 -17.86 -37.40 29.55
C ALA A 486 -19.09 -37.74 30.41
N ARG A 487 -19.39 -39.03 30.66
CA ARG A 487 -20.47 -39.43 31.58
C ARG A 487 -20.20 -38.96 33.01
N HIS A 488 -18.97 -39.11 33.47
CA HIS A 488 -18.60 -38.71 34.82
C HIS A 488 -18.86 -37.22 35.10
N VAL A 489 -18.61 -36.35 34.12
CA VAL A 489 -18.87 -34.90 34.25
C VAL A 489 -20.36 -34.57 34.07
N VAL A 490 -21.07 -35.25 33.18
CA VAL A 490 -22.51 -35.09 33.00
C VAL A 490 -23.28 -35.50 34.26
N ASP A 491 -22.93 -36.63 34.88
CA ASP A 491 -23.49 -37.09 36.16
C ASP A 491 -23.24 -36.10 37.31
N ARG A 492 -22.19 -35.28 37.19
CA ARG A 492 -21.84 -34.20 38.13
C ARG A 492 -22.53 -32.87 37.82
N GLY A 493 -23.41 -32.86 36.83
CA GLY A 493 -24.29 -31.74 36.51
C GLY A 493 -23.77 -30.80 35.43
N VAL A 494 -22.71 -31.16 34.69
CA VAL A 494 -22.32 -30.43 33.48
C VAL A 494 -23.41 -30.58 32.42
N ARG A 495 -23.82 -29.46 31.83
CA ARG A 495 -24.87 -29.38 30.81
C ARG A 495 -24.30 -28.89 29.49
N VAL A 496 -25.06 -29.10 28.41
CA VAL A 496 -24.70 -28.58 27.09
C VAL A 496 -24.65 -27.05 27.14
N GLY A 497 -23.51 -26.48 26.71
CA GLY A 497 -23.21 -25.04 26.76
C GLY A 497 -22.57 -24.55 28.05
N ASP A 498 -22.42 -25.39 29.08
CA ASP A 498 -21.61 -25.04 30.25
C ASP A 498 -20.14 -24.94 29.86
N ARG A 499 -19.38 -24.06 30.53
CA ARG A 499 -17.93 -23.98 30.35
C ARG A 499 -17.25 -24.96 31.28
N VAL A 500 -16.30 -25.73 30.77
CA VAL A 500 -15.45 -26.62 31.56
C VAL A 500 -14.00 -26.21 31.32
N ALA A 501 -13.34 -25.79 32.39
CA ALA A 501 -11.93 -25.43 32.31
C ALA A 501 -11.08 -26.68 32.31
N VAL A 502 -10.10 -26.73 31.42
CA VAL A 502 -9.07 -27.77 31.39
C VAL A 502 -7.77 -27.13 31.80
N VAL A 503 -7.38 -27.39 33.04
CA VAL A 503 -6.15 -26.90 33.66
C VAL A 503 -5.15 -28.05 33.61
N ALA A 504 -4.35 -28.16 32.56
CA ALA A 504 -3.56 -29.36 32.34
C ALA A 504 -2.20 -29.10 31.69
N ARG A 505 -1.19 -29.87 32.13
CA ARG A 505 0.07 -30.03 31.40
C ARG A 505 -0.12 -31.07 30.29
N ARG A 506 0.73 -31.02 29.25
CA ARG A 506 0.65 -31.98 28.15
C ARG A 506 1.06 -33.39 28.57
N ASP A 507 0.17 -34.33 28.33
CA ASP A 507 0.35 -35.78 28.44
C ASP A 507 -0.75 -36.49 27.59
N GLU A 508 -0.91 -37.80 27.74
CA GLU A 508 -1.97 -38.56 27.06
C GLU A 508 -3.40 -38.22 27.54
N LEU A 509 -3.55 -37.60 28.72
CA LEU A 509 -4.84 -37.28 29.32
C LEU A 509 -5.41 -35.98 28.76
N LEU A 510 -4.56 -35.02 28.35
CA LEU A 510 -5.00 -33.77 27.74
C LEU A 510 -5.99 -33.97 26.58
N PRO A 511 -5.67 -34.75 25.52
CA PRO A 511 -6.62 -34.96 24.42
C PRO A 511 -7.91 -35.66 24.87
N ILE A 512 -7.84 -36.54 25.88
CA ILE A 512 -9.01 -37.21 26.47
C ILE A 512 -9.91 -36.18 27.18
N MET A 513 -9.33 -35.28 27.98
CA MET A 513 -10.07 -34.22 28.68
C MET A 513 -10.78 -33.30 27.69
N VAL A 514 -10.09 -32.84 26.64
CA VAL A 514 -10.66 -31.97 25.60
C VAL A 514 -11.83 -32.67 24.90
N ALA A 515 -11.61 -33.89 24.40
CA ALA A 515 -12.66 -34.64 23.72
C ALA A 515 -13.85 -34.96 24.64
N ALA A 516 -13.62 -35.21 25.94
CA ALA A 516 -14.69 -35.48 26.90
C ALA A 516 -15.56 -34.24 27.18
N VAL A 517 -14.96 -33.05 27.20
CA VAL A 517 -15.71 -31.78 27.30
C VAL A 517 -16.61 -31.59 26.08
N LEU A 518 -16.06 -31.75 24.87
CA LEU A 518 -16.84 -31.66 23.64
C LEU A 518 -17.95 -32.72 23.60
N ARG A 519 -17.67 -33.94 24.05
CA ARG A 519 -18.64 -35.05 24.13
C ARG A 519 -19.76 -34.81 25.14
N ALA A 520 -19.47 -34.13 26.25
CA ALA A 520 -20.51 -33.66 27.18
C ALA A 520 -21.38 -32.54 26.58
N GLY A 521 -20.98 -31.96 25.44
CA GLY A 521 -21.58 -30.78 24.82
C GLY A 521 -21.22 -29.48 25.54
N ALA A 522 -20.16 -29.50 26.34
CA ALA A 522 -19.65 -28.35 27.08
C ALA A 522 -18.60 -27.59 26.26
N VAL A 523 -18.35 -26.35 26.68
CA VAL A 523 -17.38 -25.43 26.08
C VAL A 523 -16.01 -25.62 26.73
N TYR A 524 -15.03 -26.02 25.94
CA TYR A 524 -13.64 -26.18 26.37
C TYR A 524 -12.98 -24.82 26.66
N VAL A 525 -12.48 -24.64 27.89
CA VAL A 525 -11.70 -23.45 28.29
C VAL A 525 -10.28 -23.89 28.65
N PRO A 526 -9.26 -23.70 27.78
CA PRO A 526 -7.89 -24.04 28.12
C PRO A 526 -7.31 -23.07 29.14
N VAL A 527 -6.66 -23.61 30.15
CA VAL A 527 -5.94 -22.85 31.16
C VAL A 527 -4.56 -23.48 31.33
N ASP A 528 -3.52 -22.72 30.98
CA ASP A 528 -2.14 -23.15 31.15
C ASP A 528 -1.77 -23.10 32.65
N PRO A 529 -1.47 -24.24 33.29
CA PRO A 529 -1.20 -24.31 34.73
C PRO A 529 0.11 -23.63 35.13
N ASP A 530 1.00 -23.34 34.18
CA ASP A 530 2.30 -22.72 34.44
C ASP A 530 2.25 -21.17 34.28
N GLN A 531 1.06 -20.60 34.05
CA GLN A 531 0.82 -19.16 34.12
C GLN A 531 0.80 -18.64 35.57
N PRO A 532 1.01 -17.33 35.80
CA PRO A 532 0.89 -16.74 37.13
C PRO A 532 -0.49 -17.02 37.77
N GLU A 533 -0.51 -17.29 39.08
CA GLU A 533 -1.74 -17.63 39.83
C GLU A 533 -2.85 -16.59 39.63
N ASP A 534 -2.52 -15.29 39.67
CA ASP A 534 -3.47 -14.21 39.44
C ASP A 534 -4.12 -14.28 38.06
N ARG A 535 -3.36 -14.70 37.03
CA ARG A 535 -3.88 -14.85 35.67
C ARG A 535 -4.81 -16.05 35.59
N ILE A 536 -4.42 -17.21 36.15
CA ILE A 536 -5.28 -18.40 36.23
C ILE A 536 -6.58 -18.06 36.98
N GLY A 537 -6.48 -17.40 38.13
CA GLY A 537 -7.62 -16.94 38.92
C GLY A 537 -8.55 -16.03 38.13
N TYR A 538 -8.01 -15.08 37.36
CA TYR A 538 -8.79 -14.23 36.47
C TYR A 538 -9.53 -15.04 35.39
N LEU A 539 -8.83 -15.93 34.67
CA LEU A 539 -9.44 -16.75 33.61
C LEU A 539 -10.59 -17.60 34.14
N LEU A 540 -10.41 -18.22 35.31
CA LEU A 540 -11.45 -19.04 35.96
C LEU A 540 -12.61 -18.18 36.47
N ALA A 541 -12.34 -17.00 37.01
CA ALA A 541 -13.38 -16.10 37.49
C ALA A 541 -14.22 -15.52 36.34
N ASP A 542 -13.58 -15.09 35.24
CA ASP A 542 -14.26 -14.50 34.09
C ASP A 542 -15.02 -15.55 33.27
N SER A 543 -14.43 -16.73 33.05
CA SER A 543 -15.10 -17.82 32.31
C SER A 543 -16.19 -18.51 33.14
N ALA A 544 -16.14 -18.42 34.48
CA ALA A 544 -17.09 -19.05 35.39
C ALA A 544 -17.45 -20.50 35.00
N PRO A 545 -16.46 -21.43 34.97
CA PRO A 545 -16.68 -22.79 34.53
C PRO A 545 -17.50 -23.59 35.57
N SER A 546 -18.34 -24.52 35.12
CA SER A 546 -19.16 -25.36 36.00
C SER A 546 -18.38 -26.54 36.61
N ALA A 547 -17.24 -26.87 36.00
CA ALA A 547 -16.27 -27.87 36.44
C ALA A 547 -14.86 -27.55 35.92
N ILE A 548 -13.86 -28.14 36.57
CA ILE A 548 -12.45 -28.12 36.16
C ILE A 548 -12.01 -29.57 35.91
N LEU A 549 -11.44 -29.85 34.75
CA LEU A 549 -10.66 -31.07 34.49
C LEU A 549 -9.18 -30.75 34.63
N THR A 550 -8.43 -31.61 35.28
CA THR A 550 -6.99 -31.40 35.48
C THR A 550 -6.22 -32.71 35.58
N ASN A 551 -4.93 -32.67 35.28
CA ASN A 551 -3.93 -33.69 35.63
C ASN A 551 -2.83 -33.13 36.55
N CYS A 552 -3.06 -31.93 37.09
CA CYS A 552 -2.11 -31.17 37.92
C CYS A 552 -2.89 -30.32 38.93
N GLY A 553 -3.69 -30.97 39.79
CA GLY A 553 -4.58 -30.29 40.74
C GLY A 553 -3.87 -29.35 41.72
N GLU A 554 -2.55 -29.47 41.90
CA GLU A 554 -1.74 -28.54 42.68
C GLU A 554 -1.69 -27.13 42.08
N ALA A 555 -1.84 -27.00 40.76
CA ALA A 555 -1.79 -25.72 40.05
C ALA A 555 -3.09 -24.91 40.13
N ILE A 556 -4.17 -25.49 40.67
CA ILE A 556 -5.46 -24.80 40.79
C ILE A 556 -5.41 -23.83 41.99
N PRO A 557 -5.65 -22.51 41.77
CA PRO A 557 -5.67 -21.51 42.83
C PRO A 557 -6.65 -21.89 43.94
N SER A 558 -6.30 -21.59 45.19
CA SER A 558 -7.10 -21.97 46.35
C SER A 558 -8.56 -21.50 46.25
N GLY A 559 -8.80 -20.27 45.77
CA GLY A 559 -10.13 -19.70 45.57
C GLY A 559 -10.98 -20.37 44.48
N ALA A 560 -10.37 -21.15 43.59
CA ALA A 560 -11.07 -21.90 42.54
C ALA A 560 -11.38 -23.36 42.94
N ARG A 561 -10.84 -23.84 44.07
CA ARG A 561 -11.06 -25.23 44.54
C ARG A 561 -12.48 -25.50 45.04
N GLU A 562 -13.28 -24.46 45.24
CA GLU A 562 -14.72 -24.59 45.53
C GLU A 562 -15.53 -25.06 44.31
N LEU A 563 -14.96 -24.94 43.10
CA LEU A 563 -15.53 -25.49 41.88
C LEU A 563 -15.42 -27.02 41.86
N ARG A 564 -16.22 -27.67 41.01
CA ARG A 564 -16.16 -29.13 40.84
C ARG A 564 -14.88 -29.52 40.11
N VAL A 565 -13.84 -29.90 40.84
CA VAL A 565 -12.57 -30.38 40.28
C VAL A 565 -12.61 -31.88 40.06
N VAL A 566 -12.27 -32.31 38.84
CA VAL A 566 -12.04 -33.71 38.46
C VAL A 566 -10.56 -33.84 38.13
N ASP A 567 -9.79 -34.30 39.11
CA ASP A 567 -8.34 -34.47 38.99
C ASP A 567 -8.00 -35.90 38.54
N LEU A 568 -7.54 -36.04 37.30
CA LEU A 568 -7.14 -37.32 36.71
C LEU A 568 -5.75 -37.78 37.17
N ALA A 569 -5.03 -36.99 37.97
CA ALA A 569 -3.88 -37.46 38.72
C ALA A 569 -4.26 -38.16 40.04
N ASP A 570 -5.50 -37.99 40.54
CA ASP A 570 -6.01 -38.68 41.73
C ASP A 570 -6.49 -40.11 41.37
N PRO A 571 -5.85 -41.17 41.91
CA PRO A 571 -6.23 -42.56 41.63
C PRO A 571 -7.69 -42.89 42.01
N VAL A 572 -8.25 -42.20 43.00
CA VAL A 572 -9.66 -42.38 43.41
C VAL A 572 -10.60 -41.85 42.35
N VAL A 573 -10.30 -40.67 41.79
CA VAL A 573 -11.09 -40.08 40.70
C VAL A 573 -10.98 -40.95 39.45
N VAL A 574 -9.78 -41.39 39.08
CA VAL A 574 -9.57 -42.31 37.95
C VAL A 574 -10.39 -43.59 38.11
N ALA A 575 -10.40 -44.20 39.30
CA ALA A 575 -11.20 -45.39 39.58
C ALA A 575 -12.72 -45.12 39.51
N LEU A 576 -13.18 -43.91 39.86
CA LEU A 576 -14.59 -43.52 39.74
C LEU A 576 -14.98 -43.26 38.28
N VAL A 577 -14.10 -42.65 37.47
CA VAL A 577 -14.29 -42.47 36.03
C VAL A 577 -14.33 -43.85 35.34
N GLY A 578 -13.40 -44.75 35.64
CA GLY A 578 -13.34 -46.08 35.03
C GLY A 578 -14.51 -47.01 35.36
N LYS A 579 -15.34 -46.68 36.35
CA LYS A 579 -16.61 -47.38 36.64
C LYS A 579 -17.77 -46.95 35.74
N GLN A 580 -17.62 -45.85 35.02
CA GLN A 580 -18.62 -45.38 34.07
C GLN A 580 -18.69 -46.33 32.86
N SER A 581 -19.85 -46.33 32.20
CA SER A 581 -19.99 -47.06 30.93
C SER A 581 -18.99 -46.52 29.90
N ALA A 582 -18.35 -47.43 29.17
CA ALA A 582 -17.45 -47.10 28.06
C ALA A 582 -18.20 -46.94 26.72
N GLY A 583 -19.50 -47.23 26.67
CA GLY A 583 -20.30 -47.14 25.44
C GLY A 583 -20.44 -45.71 24.93
N THR A 584 -20.92 -45.52 23.70
CA THR A 584 -21.08 -44.19 23.09
C THR A 584 -22.02 -43.27 23.88
N VAL A 585 -21.60 -42.03 24.17
CA VAL A 585 -22.48 -40.99 24.75
C VAL A 585 -23.39 -40.42 23.66
N ARG A 586 -24.70 -40.42 23.91
CA ARG A 586 -25.74 -39.97 22.97
C ARG A 586 -26.45 -38.74 23.50
N ASP A 587 -27.25 -38.10 22.64
CA ASP A 587 -28.06 -36.93 23.04
C ASP A 587 -28.98 -37.20 24.24
N GLY A 588 -29.46 -38.43 24.41
CA GLY A 588 -30.27 -38.82 25.57
C GLY A 588 -29.50 -38.88 26.89
N ASP A 589 -28.17 -38.95 26.85
CA ASP A 589 -27.30 -38.86 28.03
C ASP A 589 -27.05 -37.39 28.40
N ARG A 590 -27.23 -36.44 27.47
CA ARG A 590 -26.98 -35.01 27.65
C ARG A 590 -28.23 -34.27 28.16
N SER A 591 -28.05 -33.02 28.58
CA SER A 591 -29.18 -32.15 28.97
C SER A 591 -30.08 -31.75 27.79
N ARG A 592 -29.54 -31.74 26.56
CA ARG A 592 -30.24 -31.54 25.29
C ARG A 592 -29.36 -32.01 24.12
N THR A 593 -29.91 -32.06 22.91
CA THR A 593 -29.14 -32.25 21.68
C THR A 593 -28.06 -31.15 21.52
N LEU A 594 -26.88 -31.56 21.07
CA LEU A 594 -25.75 -30.69 20.71
C LEU A 594 -25.81 -30.36 19.22
N PHE A 595 -25.89 -29.06 18.89
CA PHE A 595 -25.98 -28.55 17.53
C PHE A 595 -24.65 -27.94 17.06
N ALA A 596 -24.49 -27.78 15.75
CA ALA A 596 -23.28 -27.19 15.16
C ALA A 596 -23.05 -25.74 15.61
N ASP A 597 -24.12 -24.99 15.89
CA ASP A 597 -24.01 -23.59 16.36
C ASP A 597 -23.72 -23.44 17.86
N ASP A 598 -23.68 -24.54 18.61
CA ASP A 598 -23.26 -24.50 20.00
C ASP A 598 -21.77 -24.17 20.11
N ALA A 599 -21.38 -23.48 21.18
CA ALA A 599 -20.00 -23.16 21.48
C ALA A 599 -19.18 -24.43 21.74
N ALA A 600 -18.03 -24.56 21.06
CA ALA A 600 -17.10 -25.66 21.22
C ALA A 600 -15.97 -25.30 22.19
N TYR A 601 -15.40 -24.11 22.07
CA TYR A 601 -14.33 -23.64 22.95
C TYR A 601 -14.39 -22.13 23.20
N LEU A 602 -13.69 -21.71 24.26
CA LEU A 602 -13.48 -20.32 24.62
C LEU A 602 -12.00 -20.12 24.96
N ILE A 603 -11.28 -19.32 24.16
CA ILE A 603 -9.85 -19.02 24.33
C ILE A 603 -9.64 -17.54 24.64
N TYR A 604 -8.72 -17.22 25.54
CA TYR A 604 -8.46 -15.84 25.94
C TYR A 604 -7.32 -15.20 25.15
N THR A 605 -7.55 -14.00 24.62
CA THR A 605 -6.56 -13.16 23.95
C THR A 605 -6.14 -11.98 24.82
N SER A 606 -4.99 -11.36 24.53
CA SER A 606 -4.58 -10.11 25.17
C SER A 606 -5.48 -8.96 24.72
N GLY A 607 -6.39 -8.50 25.57
CA GLY A 607 -7.25 -7.36 25.25
C GLY A 607 -6.46 -6.05 25.24
N THR A 608 -6.79 -5.16 24.30
CA THR A 608 -6.21 -3.80 24.17
C THR A 608 -6.39 -2.93 25.42
N THR A 609 -7.32 -3.28 26.31
CA THR A 609 -7.57 -2.62 27.59
C THR A 609 -6.67 -3.14 28.73
N GLY A 610 -5.74 -4.04 28.44
CA GLY A 610 -4.86 -4.69 29.42
C GLY A 610 -5.49 -5.86 30.18
N ARG A 611 -6.79 -6.14 29.96
CA ARG A 611 -7.47 -7.32 30.51
C ARG A 611 -7.74 -8.35 29.40
N PRO A 612 -7.40 -9.64 29.60
CA PRO A 612 -7.69 -10.67 28.62
C PRO A 612 -9.20 -10.80 28.36
N LYS A 613 -9.58 -11.12 27.12
CA LYS A 613 -10.98 -11.31 26.69
C LYS A 613 -11.15 -12.72 26.11
N GLY A 614 -12.27 -13.38 26.46
CA GLY A 614 -12.59 -14.71 25.95
C GLY A 614 -13.27 -14.65 24.58
N VAL A 615 -12.69 -15.33 23.60
CA VAL A 615 -13.25 -15.54 22.27
C VAL A 615 -13.98 -16.88 22.23
N VAL A 616 -15.26 -16.87 21.88
CA VAL A 616 -16.10 -18.08 21.80
C VAL A 616 -16.21 -18.54 20.36
N VAL A 617 -15.90 -19.80 20.11
CA VAL A 617 -15.96 -20.40 18.76
C VAL A 617 -16.93 -21.58 18.77
N SER A 618 -17.81 -21.64 17.76
CA SER A 618 -18.82 -22.69 17.61
C SER A 618 -18.23 -23.99 17.06
N HIS A 619 -18.97 -25.10 17.23
CA HIS A 619 -18.63 -26.36 16.58
C HIS A 619 -18.59 -26.22 15.05
N ARG A 620 -19.51 -25.45 14.44
CA ARG A 620 -19.57 -25.21 12.99
C ARG A 620 -18.29 -24.51 12.50
N ALA A 621 -17.87 -23.44 13.18
CA ALA A 621 -16.67 -22.69 12.80
C ALA A 621 -15.39 -23.56 12.94
N LEU A 622 -15.27 -24.29 14.05
CA LEU A 622 -14.17 -25.24 14.24
C LEU A 622 -14.20 -26.34 13.17
N LEU A 623 -15.36 -26.94 12.91
CA LEU A 623 -15.49 -28.02 11.94
C LEU A 623 -15.18 -27.52 10.52
N ASN A 624 -15.58 -26.30 10.17
CA ASN A 624 -15.18 -25.68 8.90
C ASN A 624 -13.66 -25.66 8.73
N ARG A 625 -12.92 -25.21 9.75
CA ARG A 625 -11.46 -25.21 9.74
C ARG A 625 -10.89 -26.62 9.61
N LEU A 626 -11.44 -27.61 10.33
CA LEU A 626 -10.96 -29.00 10.27
C LEU A 626 -11.20 -29.63 8.88
N VAL A 627 -12.41 -29.50 8.34
CA VAL A 627 -12.78 -30.05 7.02
C VAL A 627 -12.02 -29.36 5.89
N TRP A 628 -11.84 -28.04 5.95
CA TRP A 628 -11.01 -27.32 4.98
C TRP A 628 -9.56 -27.83 4.99
N GLY A 629 -8.98 -27.98 6.18
CA GLY A 629 -7.62 -28.47 6.37
C GLY A 629 -7.44 -29.89 5.81
N HIS A 630 -8.39 -30.79 6.07
CA HIS A 630 -8.41 -32.14 5.51
C HIS A 630 -8.48 -32.14 3.97
N ARG A 631 -9.34 -31.30 3.38
CA ARG A 631 -9.52 -31.25 1.91
C ARG A 631 -8.33 -30.65 1.19
N THR A 632 -7.67 -29.68 1.80
CA THR A 632 -6.59 -28.91 1.16
C THR A 632 -5.24 -29.58 1.39
N TYR A 633 -5.02 -30.16 2.57
CA TYR A 633 -3.78 -30.82 2.96
C TYR A 633 -4.07 -32.12 3.74
N PRO A 634 -4.51 -33.20 3.07
CA PRO A 634 -4.95 -34.42 3.75
C PRO A 634 -3.83 -35.07 4.56
N LEU A 635 -4.18 -35.61 5.73
CA LEU A 635 -3.27 -36.39 6.55
C LEU A 635 -3.22 -37.85 6.07
N THR A 636 -2.00 -38.38 5.98
CA THR A 636 -1.65 -39.80 5.74
C THR A 636 -0.75 -40.36 6.84
N GLY A 637 -0.47 -39.54 7.85
CA GLY A 637 0.38 -39.76 9.00
C GLY A 637 -0.02 -38.82 10.13
N GLY A 638 0.66 -38.90 11.27
CA GLY A 638 0.24 -38.21 12.48
C GLY A 638 0.49 -36.70 12.50
N VAL A 639 0.00 -36.04 13.55
CA VAL A 639 0.25 -34.61 13.82
C VAL A 639 0.93 -34.46 15.17
N LEU A 640 1.94 -33.59 15.24
CA LEU A 640 2.58 -33.24 16.50
C LEU A 640 1.78 -32.16 17.23
N HIS A 641 1.21 -32.50 18.39
CA HIS A 641 0.68 -31.50 19.29
C HIS A 641 1.80 -30.91 20.14
N LYS A 642 2.21 -29.68 19.79
CA LYS A 642 3.26 -28.96 20.51
C LYS A 642 2.85 -27.57 20.99
N THR A 643 1.80 -26.99 20.43
CA THR A 643 1.42 -25.61 20.74
C THR A 643 0.76 -25.55 22.12
N PRO A 644 1.13 -24.57 22.98
CA PRO A 644 0.47 -24.42 24.28
C PRO A 644 -1.04 -24.25 24.13
N ILE A 645 -1.80 -24.88 25.02
CA ILE A 645 -3.27 -24.96 24.91
C ILE A 645 -3.99 -23.60 25.01
N GLY A 646 -3.32 -22.59 25.55
CA GLY A 646 -3.84 -21.22 25.63
C GLY A 646 -3.86 -20.48 24.29
N PHE A 647 -3.28 -21.06 23.22
CA PHE A 647 -3.35 -20.53 21.85
C PHE A 647 -4.28 -21.39 20.99
N ASP A 648 -5.05 -20.74 20.13
CA ASP A 648 -6.02 -21.36 19.22
C ASP A 648 -5.42 -22.37 18.23
N VAL A 649 -4.18 -22.18 17.77
CA VAL A 649 -3.43 -23.13 16.93
C VAL A 649 -3.31 -24.53 17.58
N SER A 650 -3.41 -24.63 18.90
CA SER A 650 -3.44 -25.92 19.61
C SER A 650 -4.68 -26.76 19.29
N VAL A 651 -5.82 -26.12 18.98
CA VAL A 651 -7.10 -26.81 18.76
C VAL A 651 -7.08 -27.68 17.50
N PRO A 652 -6.68 -27.19 16.31
CA PRO A 652 -6.53 -28.06 15.14
C PRO A 652 -5.40 -29.10 15.32
N GLU A 653 -4.33 -28.82 16.06
CA GLU A 653 -3.33 -29.85 16.40
C GLU A 653 -3.96 -31.03 17.15
N LEU A 654 -4.79 -30.74 18.16
CA LEU A 654 -5.45 -31.76 18.97
C LEU A 654 -6.50 -32.56 18.20
N LEU A 655 -7.24 -31.92 17.29
CA LEU A 655 -8.48 -32.48 16.74
C LEU A 655 -8.38 -32.94 15.29
N SER A 656 -7.56 -32.32 14.43
CA SER A 656 -7.41 -32.73 13.02
C SER A 656 -7.04 -34.20 12.85
N PRO A 657 -5.96 -34.73 13.48
CA PRO A 657 -5.61 -36.14 13.30
C PRO A 657 -6.74 -37.07 13.77
N LEU A 658 -7.41 -36.72 14.88
CA LEU A 658 -8.48 -37.52 15.47
C LEU A 658 -9.74 -37.58 14.59
N VAL A 659 -10.04 -36.51 13.85
CA VAL A 659 -11.15 -36.49 12.88
C VAL A 659 -10.81 -37.28 11.61
N GLU A 660 -9.54 -37.26 11.21
CA GLU A 660 -9.05 -37.90 9.97
C GLU A 660 -8.66 -39.38 10.14
N GLY A 661 -8.58 -39.88 11.38
CA GLY A 661 -8.21 -41.26 11.66
C GLY A 661 -6.70 -41.49 11.82
N GLU A 662 -5.92 -40.42 11.97
CA GLU A 662 -4.46 -40.45 12.13
C GLU A 662 -4.03 -40.28 13.59
N ALA A 663 -2.75 -40.53 13.88
CA ALA A 663 -2.23 -40.46 15.24
C ALA A 663 -1.93 -39.01 15.69
N LEU A 664 -2.29 -38.68 16.92
CA LEU A 664 -1.86 -37.48 17.63
C LEU A 664 -0.62 -37.82 18.46
N ALA A 665 0.55 -37.30 18.06
CA ALA A 665 1.76 -37.38 18.87
C ALA A 665 1.81 -36.19 19.83
N VAL A 666 1.84 -36.43 21.13
CA VAL A 666 1.85 -35.37 22.15
C VAL A 666 3.30 -35.06 22.55
N LEU A 667 3.73 -33.82 22.32
CA LEU A 667 5.05 -33.38 22.79
C LEU A 667 5.02 -33.17 24.32
N PRO A 668 6.00 -33.66 25.08
CA PRO A 668 6.08 -33.45 26.52
C PRO A 668 6.05 -31.95 26.92
N PRO A 669 5.71 -31.65 28.19
CA PRO A 669 5.76 -30.29 28.72
C PRO A 669 7.13 -29.65 28.47
N ASP A 670 7.14 -28.32 28.26
CA ASP A 670 8.30 -27.51 27.92
C ASP A 670 9.04 -27.82 26.60
N GLY A 671 8.87 -28.99 25.99
CA GLY A 671 9.58 -29.37 24.75
C GLY A 671 9.35 -28.40 23.58
N HIS A 672 8.20 -27.72 23.54
CA HIS A 672 7.89 -26.69 22.54
C HIS A 672 8.82 -25.47 22.53
N ARG A 673 9.63 -25.26 23.58
CA ARG A 673 10.60 -24.16 23.69
C ARG A 673 11.99 -24.57 23.24
N ASP A 674 12.25 -25.87 23.10
CA ASP A 674 13.55 -26.42 22.72
C ASP A 674 13.49 -26.98 21.29
N PRO A 675 14.16 -26.32 20.33
CA PRO A 675 14.29 -26.83 18.97
C PRO A 675 14.75 -28.30 18.87
N SER A 676 15.58 -28.76 19.81
CA SER A 676 16.11 -30.12 19.85
C SER A 676 15.05 -31.16 20.21
N GLU A 677 14.17 -30.83 21.16
CA GLU A 677 13.05 -31.69 21.55
C GLU A 677 12.01 -31.77 20.44
N ILE A 678 11.75 -30.65 19.74
CA ILE A 678 10.85 -30.64 18.58
C ILE A 678 11.41 -31.53 17.47
N MET A 679 12.68 -31.32 17.07
CA MET A 679 13.31 -32.14 16.03
C MET A 679 13.43 -33.61 16.46
N GLY A 680 13.70 -33.86 17.74
CA GLY A 680 13.72 -35.21 18.31
C GLY A 680 12.37 -35.93 18.17
N ALA A 681 11.26 -35.23 18.42
CA ALA A 681 9.91 -35.79 18.25
C ALA A 681 9.54 -36.03 16.78
N LEU A 682 10.06 -35.20 15.86
CA LEU A 682 9.89 -35.39 14.42
C LEU A 682 10.70 -36.57 13.87
N ARG A 683 11.82 -36.93 14.50
CA ARG A 683 12.62 -38.10 14.10
C ARG A 683 11.95 -39.39 14.54
N GLY A 684 11.91 -40.38 13.65
CA GLY A 684 11.43 -41.73 13.98
C GLY A 684 9.92 -41.87 14.18
N THR A 685 9.15 -40.80 13.99
CA THR A 685 7.67 -40.82 14.00
C THR A 685 7.15 -40.45 12.62
N SER A 686 6.17 -41.19 12.09
CA SER A 686 5.52 -40.85 10.82
C SER A 686 4.54 -39.69 11.02
N LEU A 687 5.06 -38.47 11.09
CA LEU A 687 4.28 -37.24 11.26
C LEU A 687 4.16 -36.52 9.92
N ASP A 688 2.94 -36.19 9.53
CA ASP A 688 2.66 -35.49 8.29
C ASP A 688 2.65 -33.97 8.46
N ARG A 689 2.29 -33.49 9.66
CA ARG A 689 2.11 -32.05 9.90
C ARG A 689 2.76 -31.59 11.18
N VAL A 690 3.39 -30.42 11.10
CA VAL A 690 3.88 -29.63 12.23
C VAL A 690 3.55 -28.15 12.00
N ASN A 691 3.14 -27.46 13.06
CA ASN A 691 2.88 -26.02 13.01
C ASN A 691 4.03 -25.26 13.65
N PHE A 692 4.36 -24.05 13.23
CA PHE A 692 5.35 -23.18 13.87
C PHE A 692 4.86 -21.75 13.96
N VAL A 693 5.34 -21.04 14.97
CA VAL A 693 5.42 -19.57 14.89
C VAL A 693 6.73 -19.26 14.14
N PRO A 694 6.77 -18.30 13.19
CA PRO A 694 7.98 -17.99 12.42
C PRO A 694 9.25 -17.82 13.25
N SER A 695 9.18 -17.12 14.38
CA SER A 695 10.31 -16.99 15.32
C SER A 695 10.86 -18.33 15.84
N MET A 696 9.99 -19.29 16.15
CA MET A 696 10.41 -20.65 16.54
C MET A 696 10.95 -21.46 15.36
N ALA A 697 10.36 -21.31 14.17
CA ALA A 697 10.89 -21.94 12.95
C ALA A 697 12.30 -21.43 12.62
N GLN A 698 12.55 -20.12 12.80
CA GLN A 698 13.88 -19.54 12.65
C GLN A 698 14.87 -20.15 13.63
N ALA A 699 14.49 -20.27 14.92
CA ALA A 699 15.33 -20.91 15.92
C ALA A 699 15.69 -22.36 15.55
N VAL A 700 14.75 -23.13 15.01
CA VAL A 700 15.01 -24.49 14.51
C VAL A 700 15.95 -24.47 13.29
N ALA A 701 15.70 -23.60 12.31
CA ALA A 701 16.52 -23.49 11.10
C ALA A 701 17.96 -23.05 11.39
N ASP A 702 18.18 -22.19 12.39
CA ASP A 702 19.51 -21.73 12.81
C ASP A 702 20.34 -22.86 13.43
N HIS A 703 19.69 -23.81 14.13
CA HIS A 703 20.35 -24.96 14.73
C HIS A 703 20.58 -26.11 13.73
N TRP A 704 19.67 -26.30 12.76
CA TRP A 704 19.78 -27.30 11.70
C TRP A 704 19.62 -26.65 10.31
N PRO A 705 20.71 -26.12 9.71
CA PRO A 705 20.62 -25.41 8.43
C PRO A 705 20.47 -26.33 7.21
N ASN A 706 20.65 -27.64 7.38
CA ASN A 706 20.61 -28.63 6.30
C ASN A 706 19.44 -29.60 6.51
N ALA A 707 18.94 -30.17 5.41
CA ALA A 707 17.92 -31.23 5.43
C ALA A 707 18.30 -32.35 6.41
N ASP A 708 17.38 -32.66 7.32
CA ASP A 708 17.50 -33.80 8.22
C ASP A 708 16.79 -34.99 7.57
N ARG A 709 17.55 -35.98 7.10
CA ARG A 709 16.99 -37.13 6.37
C ARG A 709 16.15 -38.05 7.26
N ASP A 710 16.29 -37.93 8.57
CA ASP A 710 15.52 -38.70 9.54
C ASP A 710 14.20 -37.99 9.91
N VAL A 711 13.95 -36.81 9.34
CA VAL A 711 12.71 -36.05 9.46
C VAL A 711 12.06 -35.91 8.08
N SER A 712 10.79 -36.28 8.00
CA SER A 712 9.99 -36.09 6.80
C SER A 712 8.57 -35.75 7.22
N THR A 713 8.27 -34.45 7.33
CA THR A 713 6.88 -33.99 7.43
C THR A 713 6.40 -33.59 6.04
N ARG A 714 5.12 -33.82 5.73
CA ARG A 714 4.55 -33.43 4.42
C ARG A 714 4.23 -31.94 4.38
N THR A 715 3.76 -31.40 5.50
CA THR A 715 3.30 -30.00 5.59
C THR A 715 3.82 -29.31 6.85
N ALA A 716 4.44 -28.15 6.68
CA ALA A 716 4.78 -27.25 7.77
C ALA A 716 3.90 -26.00 7.69
N MET A 717 3.06 -25.75 8.70
CA MET A 717 2.21 -24.56 8.75
C MET A 717 2.86 -23.51 9.63
N LEU A 718 3.04 -22.28 9.14
CA LEU A 718 3.59 -21.17 9.90
C LEU A 718 2.50 -20.12 10.12
N ALA A 719 2.28 -19.72 11.36
CA ALA A 719 1.20 -18.81 11.74
C ALA A 719 1.61 -17.84 12.85
N GLY A 720 0.91 -16.71 12.94
CA GLY A 720 1.00 -15.76 14.07
C GLY A 720 2.02 -14.63 13.92
N GLU A 721 2.93 -14.68 12.95
CA GLU A 721 3.86 -13.59 12.63
C GLU A 721 4.05 -13.47 11.11
N ALA A 722 4.58 -12.34 10.64
CA ALA A 722 4.93 -12.16 9.24
C ALA A 722 6.04 -13.14 8.82
N LEU A 723 5.79 -13.94 7.79
CA LEU A 723 6.72 -14.95 7.29
C LEU A 723 7.63 -14.36 6.19
N ARG A 724 8.95 -14.53 6.32
CA ARG A 724 9.92 -14.21 5.27
C ARG A 724 10.08 -15.38 4.30
N TRP A 725 10.24 -15.09 3.01
CA TRP A 725 10.49 -16.14 2.00
C TRP A 725 11.74 -16.97 2.30
N SER A 726 12.82 -16.31 2.74
CA SER A 726 14.07 -16.99 3.10
C SER A 726 13.90 -18.03 4.21
N LEU A 727 12.99 -17.77 5.16
CA LEU A 727 12.68 -18.70 6.24
C LEU A 727 11.79 -19.83 5.73
N ALA A 728 10.75 -19.52 4.95
CA ALA A 728 9.86 -20.54 4.36
C ALA A 728 10.66 -21.58 3.56
N GLU A 729 11.59 -21.13 2.71
CA GLU A 729 12.45 -22.04 1.95
C GLU A 729 13.39 -22.87 2.84
N SER A 730 13.93 -22.26 3.90
CA SER A 730 14.83 -22.95 4.83
C SER A 730 14.09 -24.05 5.59
N VAL A 731 12.87 -23.77 6.05
CA VAL A 731 11.99 -24.76 6.69
C VAL A 731 11.61 -25.87 5.71
N GLY A 732 11.21 -25.52 4.48
CA GLY A 732 10.84 -26.51 3.46
C GLY A 732 11.98 -27.46 3.14
N ARG A 733 13.22 -26.95 3.03
CA ARG A 733 14.43 -27.78 2.84
C ARG A 733 14.75 -28.62 4.08
N LEU A 734 14.66 -28.04 5.28
CA LEU A 734 15.01 -28.72 6.53
C LEU A 734 14.09 -29.92 6.79
N LEU A 735 12.78 -29.72 6.65
CA LEU A 735 11.76 -30.70 7.01
C LEU A 735 11.28 -31.55 5.83
N SER A 736 11.77 -31.26 4.63
CA SER A 736 11.27 -31.85 3.36
C SER A 736 9.76 -31.70 3.19
N SER A 737 9.24 -30.50 3.50
CA SER A 737 7.79 -30.21 3.58
C SER A 737 7.35 -29.13 2.61
N ASP A 738 6.08 -29.21 2.21
CA ASP A 738 5.35 -28.06 1.68
C ASP A 738 5.10 -27.07 2.82
N VAL A 739 5.40 -25.78 2.58
CA VAL A 739 5.32 -24.73 3.60
C VAL A 739 4.10 -23.86 3.36
N LEU A 740 3.27 -23.72 4.38
CA LEU A 740 2.06 -22.92 4.34
C LEU A 740 2.18 -21.72 5.26
N ASN A 741 1.94 -20.53 4.73
CA ASN A 741 1.72 -19.35 5.55
C ASN A 741 0.24 -19.30 5.90
N ILE A 742 -0.08 -19.31 7.19
CA ILE A 742 -1.45 -19.30 7.70
C ILE A 742 -1.66 -18.00 8.48
N TYR A 743 -2.79 -17.36 8.24
CA TYR A 743 -3.17 -16.15 8.95
C TYR A 743 -4.59 -16.26 9.48
N GLY A 744 -4.78 -15.74 10.68
CA GLY A 744 -6.10 -15.50 11.22
C GLY A 744 -6.04 -15.05 12.69
N PRO A 745 -6.85 -14.06 13.07
CA PRO A 745 -7.02 -13.71 14.48
C PRO A 745 -7.83 -14.81 15.19
N THR A 746 -7.71 -14.90 16.50
CA THR A 746 -8.46 -15.91 17.30
C THR A 746 -9.98 -15.80 17.11
N GLU A 747 -10.49 -14.59 16.87
CA GLU A 747 -11.90 -14.30 16.58
C GLU A 747 -12.42 -14.97 15.30
N ALA A 748 -11.55 -15.27 14.33
CA ALA A 748 -11.91 -15.93 13.08
C ALA A 748 -11.29 -17.34 12.94
N GLY A 749 -10.33 -17.69 13.81
CA GLY A 749 -9.45 -18.83 13.61
C GLY A 749 -8.56 -18.64 12.37
N GLU A 750 -7.90 -19.71 11.92
CA GLU A 750 -7.06 -19.70 10.72
C GLU A 750 -7.93 -19.52 9.45
N VAL A 751 -8.02 -18.28 8.96
CA VAL A 751 -9.01 -17.85 7.97
C VAL A 751 -8.43 -17.53 6.59
N MET A 752 -7.10 -17.38 6.50
CA MET A 752 -6.37 -17.15 5.26
C MET A 752 -5.18 -18.09 5.18
N TYR A 753 -4.81 -18.48 3.95
CA TYR A 753 -3.63 -19.30 3.72
C TYR A 753 -2.94 -19.00 2.39
N TYR A 754 -1.63 -19.21 2.37
CA TYR A 754 -0.78 -19.15 1.19
C TYR A 754 0.13 -20.38 1.12
N ASP A 755 0.21 -21.00 -0.06
CA ASP A 755 1.06 -22.17 -0.30
C ASP A 755 2.40 -21.77 -0.94
N CYS A 756 3.46 -21.75 -0.13
CA CYS A 756 4.79 -21.30 -0.55
C CYS A 756 5.41 -22.21 -1.62
N SER A 757 4.97 -23.48 -1.72
CA SER A 757 5.51 -24.46 -2.66
C SER A 757 5.08 -24.21 -4.10
N THR A 758 3.95 -23.53 -4.29
CA THR A 758 3.35 -23.29 -5.62
C THR A 758 3.93 -22.08 -6.34
N ASP A 759 4.67 -21.23 -5.61
CA ASP A 759 5.25 -20.02 -6.15
C ASP A 759 6.65 -20.30 -6.70
N SER A 760 6.89 -19.91 -7.95
CA SER A 760 8.19 -20.02 -8.64
C SER A 760 8.75 -18.66 -9.10
N ASP A 761 8.14 -17.55 -8.67
CA ASP A 761 8.54 -16.21 -9.06
C ASP A 761 9.95 -15.89 -8.53
N SER A 762 10.78 -15.24 -9.34
CA SER A 762 12.11 -14.80 -8.95
C SER A 762 12.12 -13.38 -8.37
N ASP A 763 11.07 -12.57 -8.61
CA ASP A 763 10.97 -11.17 -8.19
C ASP A 763 9.99 -10.99 -7.01
N ARG A 764 10.07 -11.88 -6.00
CA ARG A 764 9.19 -11.83 -4.83
C ARG A 764 9.54 -10.68 -3.89
N ALA A 765 8.52 -10.16 -3.21
CA ALA A 765 8.70 -9.30 -2.04
C ALA A 765 9.46 -10.02 -0.91
N GLU A 766 9.88 -9.31 0.14
CA GLU A 766 10.59 -9.90 1.29
C GLU A 766 9.73 -10.92 2.08
N PHE A 767 8.44 -10.62 2.21
CA PHE A 767 7.49 -11.40 3.00
C PHE A 767 6.54 -12.22 2.14
N VAL A 768 6.16 -13.38 2.66
CA VAL A 768 5.15 -14.27 2.08
C VAL A 768 3.76 -13.64 2.29
N PRO A 769 2.91 -13.57 1.26
CA PRO A 769 1.52 -13.12 1.43
C PRO A 769 0.76 -14.02 2.41
N ILE A 770 -0.27 -13.47 3.07
CA ILE A 770 -1.23 -14.27 3.85
C ILE A 770 -2.18 -15.09 2.97
N GLY A 771 -2.25 -14.75 1.67
CA GLY A 771 -2.89 -15.52 0.62
C GLY A 771 -4.39 -15.30 0.49
N ARG A 772 -5.16 -16.39 0.42
CA ARG A 772 -6.60 -16.38 0.09
C ARG A 772 -7.44 -16.95 1.23
N PRO A 773 -8.75 -16.64 1.28
CA PRO A 773 -9.62 -17.16 2.33
C PRO A 773 -9.71 -18.68 2.30
N VAL A 774 -9.79 -19.27 3.48
CA VAL A 774 -10.21 -20.68 3.64
C VAL A 774 -11.69 -20.83 3.29
N ALA A 775 -12.13 -22.07 3.11
CA ALA A 775 -13.50 -22.36 2.72
C ALA A 775 -14.55 -21.73 3.65
N ASN A 776 -15.72 -21.38 3.09
CA ASN A 776 -16.85 -20.74 3.79
C ASN A 776 -16.50 -19.45 4.55
N SER A 777 -15.39 -18.79 4.20
CA SER A 777 -14.95 -17.53 4.81
C SER A 777 -14.94 -16.43 3.75
N SER A 778 -15.17 -15.20 4.17
CA SER A 778 -15.04 -14.02 3.32
C SER A 778 -14.08 -13.04 3.97
N VAL A 779 -13.29 -12.34 3.17
CA VAL A 779 -12.40 -11.28 3.64
C VAL A 779 -12.51 -10.07 2.74
N SER A 780 -12.31 -8.88 3.28
CA SER A 780 -12.29 -7.65 2.49
C SER A 780 -11.27 -6.69 3.03
N VAL A 781 -10.53 -6.02 2.14
CA VAL A 781 -9.63 -4.94 2.52
C VAL A 781 -10.37 -3.63 2.26
N LEU A 782 -10.70 -2.91 3.33
CA LEU A 782 -11.59 -1.76 3.30
C LEU A 782 -10.88 -0.47 3.70
N ASP A 783 -11.35 0.65 3.17
CA ASP A 783 -10.97 1.98 3.65
C ASP A 783 -11.76 2.38 4.92
N SER A 784 -11.47 3.56 5.46
CA SER A 784 -12.17 4.11 6.64
C SER A 784 -13.68 4.34 6.45
N TRP A 785 -14.20 4.22 5.23
CA TRP A 785 -15.64 4.31 4.90
C TRP A 785 -16.25 2.94 4.61
N LEU A 786 -15.54 1.85 4.93
CA LEU A 786 -15.95 0.46 4.70
C LEU A 786 -16.13 0.10 3.21
N ARG A 787 -15.38 0.76 2.32
CA ARG A 787 -15.40 0.45 0.88
C ARG A 787 -14.18 -0.38 0.49
N PRO A 788 -14.31 -1.34 -0.43
CA PRO A 788 -13.15 -2.08 -0.94
C PRO A 788 -12.10 -1.14 -1.52
N VAL A 789 -10.86 -1.28 -1.06
CA VAL A 789 -9.73 -0.54 -1.65
C VAL A 789 -9.30 -1.18 -2.97
N PRO A 790 -8.78 -0.39 -3.93
CA PRO A 790 -8.22 -0.95 -5.16
C PRO A 790 -7.04 -1.90 -4.90
N VAL A 791 -6.73 -2.77 -5.86
CA VAL A 791 -5.58 -3.69 -5.79
C VAL A 791 -4.28 -2.90 -5.58
N GLY A 792 -3.47 -3.33 -4.62
CA GLY A 792 -2.21 -2.68 -4.25
C GLY A 792 -2.36 -1.49 -3.30
N VAL A 793 -3.59 -1.11 -2.93
CA VAL A 793 -3.84 -0.08 -1.91
C VAL A 793 -3.98 -0.73 -0.54
N VAL A 794 -3.35 -0.14 0.47
CA VAL A 794 -3.46 -0.58 1.86
C VAL A 794 -4.81 -0.17 2.43
N GLY A 795 -5.47 -1.09 3.14
CA GLY A 795 -6.68 -0.84 3.92
C GLY A 795 -6.74 -1.77 5.12
N GLU A 796 -7.81 -1.65 5.91
CA GLU A 796 -8.07 -2.51 7.06
C GLU A 796 -8.68 -3.84 6.58
N LEU A 797 -8.19 -4.97 7.10
CA LEU A 797 -8.67 -6.30 6.75
C LEU A 797 -9.88 -6.68 7.63
N TYR A 798 -11.01 -6.93 6.99
CA TYR A 798 -12.24 -7.45 7.57
C TYR A 798 -12.40 -8.92 7.22
N VAL A 799 -12.95 -9.70 8.15
CA VAL A 799 -13.16 -11.15 8.08
C VAL A 799 -14.57 -11.49 8.55
#